data_AF-G3B525-F1
#
_entry.id   AF-G3B525-F1
#
_cell.length_a   1.000
_cell.length_b   1.000
_cell.length_c   1.000
_cell.angle_alpha   90.00
_cell.angle_beta   90.00
_cell.angle_gamma   90.00
#
_symmetry.space_group_name_H-M   'P 1'
#
loop_
_entity.id
_entity.type
_entity.pdbx_description
1 polymer ?
#
loop_
_entity_poly.entity_id
_entity_poly.type
_entity_poly.pdbx_seq_one_letter_code
_entity_poly.pdbx_strand_id
1 'polypeptide(L)'
;MNTGVDQSKVIADSRILYDLSGLITNISKYTIDDVKSILGTFGALISSEKQQINISKLSNITSLLLFYASPLSLTIVDTVSLIRFLYESSEGVSNPDEEEANDIEEFAHYLAQKTNDDGLITDELVVQAAQVILQNLETRNESFGFNIEGVDLDTIVFHTIQKRLWINSIYIDDIELPKELLSLDTSAACRQWYASSYVPFKYYWDNHGSIAPSPTMKFHEFSQMHTADAIFESLISPVDSNSYSNKLRLGNWMSHVIIPALDAYTLDPLRKWMFEHERTKTSTISEKQHLWNIIFNSLITADIPFAKYEDIVETYIVSCYYDTTADNLPKVSSMETLKVLDLIKETVDLLVPVVPQTAQIVTVNSISYDKNLTFNSIDDFKANTPLRPLLVANKDCVVTLSETIETCRKLYPINQTTVAKFLELKYTPGSHSEELKREVTKLLLGLTPTSSQQLLHSLNLFKNVFTQNDDELEAIDGLVVDRFLFKDLFEYVNQLYDGGQLKIKPDNFVQLLLKKFWDSVNQATNFDERIGKLHSATSCITLFNKLSANGDLTSQEREEVTRLKHLMKVFANIRNFKLQFERSKAPTPLDIIKRFGSLPAHEELRTELEAISPMGLITTILEQNLKSYLAFEKLFKVLSDFLLFLKDTNVTSSYYFQRLMAACIEASLIDNNFSYAYKKSLELLSQYEDDNLNNMWMTFYQVGNYKSPDWAVDETIDSNRVEVLLKQSEILSKYLRVITRADVSTDNSRIIVEQWEKVNHNIDGWYQQVESQKANTSKTSTRQIQENFTSTANEILGDAANTTAQASEKLSNLFVSGLGWAIGANPN
;
A
#
# COMPACT_ATOMS: atom_id res chain seq x y z
N MET A 1 97.22 1.66 40.30
CA MET A 1 96.44 2.91 40.13
C MET A 1 95.13 2.70 40.86
N ASN A 2 94.98 3.38 42.00
CA ASN A 2 93.78 3.40 42.82
C ASN A 2 92.61 3.98 42.03
N THR A 3 91.55 3.20 41.79
CA THR A 3 90.22 3.74 41.53
C THR A 3 89.66 4.20 42.86
N GLY A 4 90.04 5.41 43.29
CA GLY A 4 89.49 6.05 44.48
C GLY A 4 88.07 6.50 44.21
N VAL A 5 87.10 5.64 44.49
CA VAL A 5 85.74 6.10 44.80
C VAL A 5 85.84 6.75 46.18
N ASP A 6 85.49 8.03 46.27
CA ASP A 6 85.55 8.81 47.50
C ASP A 6 84.54 8.22 48.51
N GLN A 7 85.03 7.51 49.53
CA GLN A 7 84.17 6.77 50.46
C GLN A 7 83.21 7.70 51.21
N SER A 8 83.60 8.96 51.47
CA SER A 8 82.74 9.97 52.10
C SER A 8 81.52 10.31 51.22
N LYS A 9 81.72 10.43 49.90
CA LYS A 9 80.65 10.71 48.94
C LYS A 9 79.66 9.55 48.82
N VAL A 10 80.13 8.31 48.89
CA VAL A 10 79.25 7.13 48.89
C VAL A 10 78.40 7.07 50.18
N ILE A 11 79.00 7.39 51.32
CA ILE A 11 78.28 7.45 52.61
C ILE A 11 77.25 8.58 52.57
N ALA A 12 77.61 9.76 52.08
CA ALA A 12 76.69 10.90 51.98
C ALA A 12 75.56 10.66 50.97
N ASP A 13 75.84 10.08 49.80
CA ASP A 13 74.81 9.67 48.83
C ASP A 13 73.87 8.60 49.41
N SER A 14 74.41 7.62 50.14
CA SER A 14 73.60 6.62 50.88
C SER A 14 72.74 7.26 51.97
N ARG A 15 73.28 8.26 52.68
CA ARG A 15 72.59 9.01 53.73
C ARG A 15 71.42 9.80 53.17
N ILE A 16 71.58 10.44 52.01
CA ILE A 16 70.49 11.15 51.32
C ILE A 16 69.32 10.21 51.05
N LEU A 17 69.57 9.04 50.44
CA LEU A 17 68.51 8.07 50.15
C LEU A 17 67.82 7.58 51.42
N TYR A 18 68.60 7.28 52.47
CA TYR A 18 68.08 6.84 53.77
C TYR A 18 67.18 7.89 54.42
N ASP A 19 67.68 9.12 54.58
CA ASP A 19 66.94 10.21 55.24
C ASP A 19 65.72 10.65 54.41
N LEU A 20 65.81 10.67 53.07
CA LEU A 20 64.66 10.93 52.19
C LEU A 20 63.60 9.82 52.31
N SER A 21 64.01 8.56 52.43
CA SER A 21 63.06 7.46 52.65
C SER A 21 62.32 7.61 53.98
N GLY A 22 63.02 8.06 55.03
CA GLY A 22 62.44 8.35 56.35
C GLY A 22 61.47 9.52 56.32
N LEU A 23 61.83 10.59 55.60
CA LEU A 23 60.98 11.75 55.35
C LEU A 23 59.70 11.37 54.61
N ILE A 24 59.82 10.64 53.50
CA ILE A 24 58.68 10.23 52.65
C ILE A 24 57.75 9.25 53.39
N THR A 25 58.30 8.34 54.19
CA THR A 25 57.48 7.42 55.01
C THR A 25 56.70 8.16 56.10
N ASN A 26 57.27 9.25 56.64
CA ASN A 26 56.67 10.08 57.68
C ASN A 26 56.10 11.40 57.14
N ILE A 27 55.71 11.44 55.85
CA ILE A 27 55.35 12.68 55.16
C ILE A 27 54.19 13.45 55.83
N SER A 28 53.32 12.76 56.58
CA SER A 28 52.24 13.39 57.35
C SER A 28 52.69 14.33 58.47
N LYS A 29 53.99 14.32 58.82
CA LYS A 29 54.59 15.24 59.80
C LYS A 29 55.07 16.55 59.19
N TYR A 30 55.09 16.67 57.87
CA TYR A 30 55.62 17.82 57.12
C TYR A 30 54.54 18.45 56.26
N THR A 31 54.67 19.74 55.93
CA THR A 31 53.81 20.34 54.89
C THR A 31 54.33 19.97 53.50
N ILE A 32 53.45 19.97 52.49
CA ILE A 32 53.87 19.70 51.11
C ILE A 32 54.92 20.71 50.62
N ASP A 33 54.83 21.97 51.07
CA ASP A 33 55.79 23.00 50.71
C ASP A 33 57.18 22.76 51.34
N ASP A 34 57.23 22.23 52.57
CA ASP A 34 58.49 21.80 53.19
C ASP A 34 59.17 20.69 52.37
N VAL A 35 58.38 19.70 51.93
CA VAL A 35 58.88 18.58 51.12
C VAL A 35 59.30 19.06 49.73
N LYS A 36 58.53 19.97 49.12
CA LYS A 36 58.89 20.61 47.85
C LYS A 36 60.23 21.32 47.96
N SER A 37 60.41 22.17 48.97
CA SER A 37 61.67 22.88 49.20
C SER A 37 62.86 21.92 49.26
N ILE A 38 62.76 20.84 50.04
CA ILE A 38 63.82 19.83 50.17
C ILE A 38 64.10 19.12 48.84
N LEU A 39 63.06 18.71 48.10
CA LEU A 39 63.23 18.07 46.79
C LEU A 39 63.74 19.02 45.70
N GLY A 40 63.42 20.32 45.80
CA GLY A 40 63.93 21.36 44.90
C GLY A 40 65.42 21.58 45.07
N THR A 41 65.88 21.72 46.31
CA THR A 41 67.32 21.79 46.62
C THR A 41 68.07 20.55 46.13
N PHE A 42 67.46 19.37 46.28
CA PHE A 42 68.02 18.12 45.76
C PHE A 42 68.06 18.06 44.22
N GLY A 43 66.99 18.50 43.54
CA GLY A 43 66.96 18.58 42.08
C GLY A 43 68.05 19.52 41.55
N ALA A 44 68.18 20.71 42.14
CA ALA A 44 69.22 21.68 41.78
C ALA A 44 70.64 21.10 41.99
N LEU A 45 70.88 20.35 43.06
CA LEU A 45 72.16 19.68 43.32
C LEU A 45 72.54 18.71 42.18
N ILE A 46 71.57 17.94 41.67
CA ILE A 46 71.76 17.00 40.56
C ILE A 46 72.11 17.71 39.24
N SER A 47 71.61 18.93 39.03
CA SER A 47 71.90 19.73 37.83
C SER A 47 73.36 20.20 37.74
N SER A 48 74.06 20.27 38.87
CA SER A 48 75.46 20.69 38.92
C SER A 48 76.37 19.59 38.36
N GLU A 49 76.99 19.80 37.19
CA GLU A 49 77.81 18.81 36.43
C GLU A 49 79.03 18.20 37.19
N LYS A 50 79.20 18.48 38.48
CA LYS A 50 80.40 18.16 39.27
C LYS A 50 80.25 16.96 40.22
N GLN A 51 79.10 16.27 40.27
CA GLN A 51 78.81 15.32 41.36
C GLN A 51 78.47 13.91 40.84
N GLN A 52 79.23 12.88 41.29
CA GLN A 52 78.93 11.47 41.00
C GLN A 52 77.87 10.93 41.97
N ILE A 53 76.59 11.16 41.67
CA ILE A 53 75.45 10.58 42.40
C ILE A 53 75.09 9.24 41.75
N ASN A 54 75.28 8.14 42.47
CA ASN A 54 75.05 6.78 41.97
C ASN A 54 73.87 6.07 42.65
N ILE A 55 73.58 6.43 43.91
CA ILE A 55 72.57 5.79 44.76
C ILE A 55 71.28 6.61 44.77
N SER A 56 71.34 7.90 45.08
CA SER A 56 70.18 8.80 45.11
C SER A 56 69.87 9.38 43.73
N LYS A 57 69.58 8.54 42.74
CA LYS A 57 69.17 9.03 41.40
C LYS A 57 67.74 9.56 41.44
N LEU A 58 67.39 10.47 40.50
CA LEU A 58 66.01 10.96 40.31
C LEU A 58 64.99 9.81 40.18
N SER A 59 65.37 8.73 39.49
CA SER A 59 64.55 7.53 39.35
C SER A 59 64.25 6.87 40.70
N ASN A 60 65.25 6.74 41.57
CA ASN A 60 65.11 6.14 42.89
C ASN A 60 64.27 7.01 43.84
N ILE A 61 64.44 8.33 43.82
CA ILE A 61 63.61 9.26 44.61
C ILE A 61 62.15 9.24 44.15
N THR A 62 61.93 9.13 42.84
CA THR A 62 60.58 8.97 42.27
C THR A 62 59.94 7.66 42.72
N SER A 63 60.70 6.54 42.70
CA SER A 63 60.23 5.26 43.23
C SER A 63 59.97 5.30 44.73
N LEU A 64 60.74 6.06 45.52
CA LEU A 64 60.46 6.30 46.94
C LEU A 64 59.11 7.01 47.13
N LEU A 65 58.88 8.11 46.40
CA LEU A 65 57.61 8.86 46.44
C LEU A 65 56.43 7.98 46.03
N LEU A 66 56.62 7.06 45.09
CA LEU A 66 55.58 6.15 44.62
C LEU A 66 55.24 5.05 45.64
N PHE A 67 56.24 4.39 46.24
CA PHE A 67 56.06 3.15 47.02
C PHE A 67 56.14 3.30 48.53
N TYR A 68 56.88 4.28 49.04
CA TYR A 68 57.09 4.49 50.48
C TYR A 68 56.15 5.54 51.06
N ALA A 69 55.58 6.42 50.22
CA ALA A 69 54.53 7.33 50.66
C ALA A 69 53.21 6.56 50.85
N SER A 70 52.64 6.65 52.06
CA SER A 70 51.31 6.09 52.33
C SER A 70 50.25 6.73 51.39
N PRO A 71 49.38 5.92 50.75
CA PRO A 71 48.25 6.41 49.96
C PRO A 71 47.33 7.39 50.70
N LEU A 72 47.23 7.26 52.03
CA LEU A 72 46.39 8.11 52.89
C LEU A 72 47.07 9.42 53.29
N SER A 73 48.40 9.47 53.27
CA SER A 73 49.17 10.64 53.72
C SER A 73 49.58 11.57 52.59
N LEU A 74 49.67 11.06 51.36
CA LEU A 74 50.07 11.83 50.18
C LEU A 74 49.11 11.57 49.03
N THR A 75 48.38 12.62 48.62
CA THR A 75 47.44 12.53 47.50
C THR A 75 48.19 12.33 46.17
N ILE A 76 47.49 11.81 45.17
CA ILE A 76 48.06 11.65 43.83
C ILE A 76 48.46 12.99 43.20
N VAL A 77 47.71 14.06 43.49
CA VAL A 77 48.02 15.43 43.02
C VAL A 77 49.33 15.90 43.62
N ASP A 78 49.49 15.71 44.93
CA ASP A 78 50.70 16.11 45.63
C ASP A 78 51.90 15.28 45.15
N THR A 79 51.73 13.96 44.96
CA THR A 79 52.79 13.07 44.43
C THR A 79 53.27 13.54 43.05
N VAL A 80 52.34 13.82 42.13
CA VAL A 80 52.67 14.33 40.80
C VAL A 80 53.32 15.71 40.88
N SER A 81 52.83 16.60 41.75
CA SER A 81 53.40 17.94 41.92
C SER A 81 54.84 17.90 42.44
N LEU A 82 55.14 16.98 43.37
CA LEU A 82 56.48 16.79 43.94
C LEU A 82 57.44 16.23 42.90
N ILE A 83 57.00 15.26 42.09
CA ILE A 83 57.82 14.68 41.01
C ILE A 83 58.08 15.71 39.92
N ARG A 84 57.06 16.45 39.48
CA ARG A 84 57.25 17.51 38.48
C ARG A 84 58.24 18.57 39.00
N PHE A 85 58.06 19.04 40.23
CA PHE A 85 58.95 20.03 40.83
C PHE A 85 60.39 19.53 40.97
N LEU A 86 60.59 18.26 41.33
CA LEU A 86 61.90 17.61 41.42
C LEU A 86 62.63 17.63 40.07
N TYR A 87 61.95 17.25 38.99
CA TYR A 87 62.54 17.22 37.64
C TYR A 87 62.75 18.63 37.05
N GLU A 88 61.79 19.54 37.20
CA GLU A 88 61.93 20.94 36.76
C GLU A 88 63.10 21.65 37.48
N SER A 89 63.31 21.35 38.76
CA SER A 89 64.46 21.86 39.53
C SER A 89 65.78 21.26 39.06
N SER A 90 65.79 20.00 38.60
CA SER A 90 66.98 19.36 38.02
C SER A 90 67.34 19.87 36.62
N GLU A 91 66.37 20.44 35.90
CA GLU A 91 66.57 21.09 34.60
C GLU A 91 66.89 22.59 34.73
N GLY A 92 66.93 23.13 35.95
CA GLY A 92 67.24 24.55 36.22
C GLY A 92 66.09 25.52 35.89
N VAL A 93 64.85 25.02 35.78
CA VAL A 93 63.66 25.81 35.42
C VAL A 93 63.03 26.49 36.64
N SER A 94 63.21 25.89 37.82
CA SER A 94 62.72 26.39 39.11
C SER A 94 63.86 27.10 39.86
N ASN A 95 63.65 28.33 40.33
CA ASN A 95 64.57 28.98 41.29
C ASN A 95 64.16 28.54 42.72
N PRO A 96 64.84 27.57 43.35
CA PRO A 96 64.72 27.41 44.80
C PRO A 96 65.27 28.67 45.48
N ASP A 97 64.60 29.11 46.55
CA ASP A 97 65.06 30.24 47.38
C ASP A 97 66.52 30.01 47.84
N GLU A 98 67.31 31.08 47.74
CA GLU A 98 68.76 31.14 47.96
C GLU A 98 69.20 30.62 49.34
N GLU A 99 69.54 29.33 49.43
CA GLU A 99 70.46 28.74 50.43
C GLU A 99 70.94 27.38 49.85
N GLU A 100 71.76 27.43 48.79
CA GLU A 100 72.19 26.25 48.04
C GLU A 100 73.22 25.42 48.83
N ALA A 101 72.85 24.18 49.17
CA ALA A 101 73.84 23.14 49.47
C ALA A 101 74.66 22.90 48.19
N ASN A 102 75.95 23.23 48.22
CA ASN A 102 76.82 23.19 47.04
C ASN A 102 77.45 21.80 46.81
N ASP A 103 77.34 20.89 47.78
CA ASP A 103 77.86 19.53 47.72
C ASP A 103 76.94 18.48 48.37
N ILE A 104 76.99 17.23 47.92
CA ILE A 104 76.25 16.06 48.45
C ILE A 104 76.38 15.95 49.97
N GLU A 105 77.56 16.20 50.53
CA GLU A 105 77.80 16.09 51.98
C GLU A 105 77.07 17.19 52.77
N GLU A 106 76.99 18.41 52.23
CA GLU A 106 76.27 19.53 52.82
C GLU A 106 74.75 19.29 52.77
N PHE A 107 74.26 18.77 51.65
CA PHE A 107 72.85 18.42 51.51
C PHE A 107 72.45 17.25 52.43
N ALA A 108 73.30 16.22 52.54
CA ALA A 108 73.08 15.12 53.48
C ALA A 108 72.99 15.61 54.94
N HIS A 109 73.85 16.56 55.33
CA HIS A 109 73.80 17.15 56.67
C HIS A 109 72.55 18.01 56.88
N TYR A 110 72.19 18.85 55.90
CA TYR A 110 70.96 19.63 55.91
C TYR A 110 69.73 18.75 56.08
N LEU A 111 69.67 17.65 55.33
CA LEU A 111 68.55 16.72 55.37
C LEU A 111 68.45 16.01 56.72
N ALA A 112 69.57 15.54 57.28
CA ALA A 112 69.61 14.91 58.60
C ALA A 112 69.13 15.87 59.73
N GLN A 113 69.48 17.16 59.64
CA GLN A 113 68.97 18.18 60.56
C GLN A 113 67.46 18.40 60.42
N LYS A 114 66.93 18.37 59.20
CA LYS A 114 65.49 18.56 58.93
C LYS A 114 64.64 17.36 59.33
N THR A 115 65.18 16.14 59.25
CA THR A 115 64.44 14.91 59.57
C THR A 115 64.47 14.54 61.06
N ASN A 116 65.19 15.30 61.90
CA ASN A 116 65.45 14.99 63.32
C ASN A 116 65.97 13.56 63.53
N ASP A 117 66.84 13.08 62.64
CA ASP A 117 67.52 11.81 62.86
C ASP A 117 68.69 12.07 63.84
N ASP A 118 68.42 11.89 65.14
CA ASP A 118 69.45 11.92 66.18
C ASP A 118 70.53 10.91 65.80
N GLY A 119 71.69 11.38 65.30
CA GLY A 119 72.75 10.62 64.61
C GLY A 119 73.37 9.43 65.37
N LEU A 120 72.55 8.47 65.76
CA LEU A 120 72.84 7.26 66.52
C LEU A 120 73.10 6.05 65.62
N ILE A 121 72.99 6.22 64.30
CA ILE A 121 73.20 5.20 63.29
C ILE A 121 74.61 5.35 62.71
N THR A 122 75.41 4.28 62.74
CA THR A 122 76.76 4.29 62.18
C THR A 122 76.74 4.37 60.65
N ASP A 123 77.76 4.98 60.05
CA ASP A 123 77.88 5.12 58.59
C ASP A 123 77.76 3.77 57.84
N GLU A 124 78.30 2.69 58.41
CA GLU A 124 78.18 1.34 57.86
C GLU A 124 76.72 0.85 57.80
N LEU A 125 75.92 1.15 58.83
CA LEU A 125 74.50 0.80 58.87
C LEU A 125 73.67 1.67 57.92
N VAL A 126 74.03 2.94 57.73
CA VAL A 126 73.38 3.82 56.74
C VAL A 126 73.60 3.28 55.33
N VAL A 127 74.83 2.91 54.98
CA VAL A 127 75.15 2.33 53.67
C VAL A 127 74.42 1.00 53.45
N GLN A 128 74.38 0.12 54.47
CA GLN A 128 73.60 -1.13 54.39
C GLN A 128 72.10 -0.88 54.25
N ALA A 129 71.53 0.07 54.99
CA ALA A 129 70.12 0.42 54.91
C ALA A 129 69.76 1.00 53.53
N ALA A 130 70.60 1.87 52.99
CA ALA A 130 70.43 2.42 51.64
C ALA A 130 70.48 1.31 50.56
N GLN A 131 71.38 0.34 50.68
CA GLN A 131 71.44 -0.82 49.78
C GLN A 131 70.18 -1.69 49.86
N VAL A 132 69.64 -1.93 51.07
CA VAL A 132 68.38 -2.67 51.25
C VAL A 132 67.19 -1.91 50.65
N ILE A 133 67.15 -0.58 50.83
CA ILE A 133 66.13 0.28 50.21
C ILE A 133 66.23 0.20 48.69
N LEU A 134 67.43 0.33 48.11
CA LEU A 134 67.65 0.20 46.67
C LEU A 134 67.16 -1.15 46.13
N GLN A 135 67.56 -2.25 46.76
CA GLN A 135 67.14 -3.59 46.33
C GLN A 135 65.61 -3.77 46.41
N ASN A 136 64.96 -3.17 47.43
CA ASN A 136 63.51 -3.17 47.54
C ASN A 136 62.85 -2.35 46.43
N LEU A 137 63.38 -1.16 46.14
CA LEU A 137 62.90 -0.30 45.06
C LEU A 137 63.07 -0.97 43.70
N GLU A 138 64.20 -1.62 43.42
CA GLU A 138 64.43 -2.41 42.20
C GLU A 138 63.40 -3.53 42.08
N THR A 139 63.23 -4.34 43.14
CA THR A 139 62.24 -5.43 43.15
C THR A 139 60.82 -4.91 42.93
N ARG A 140 60.45 -3.77 43.54
CA ARG A 140 59.14 -3.15 43.36
C ARG A 140 58.98 -2.59 41.96
N ASN A 141 59.96 -1.83 41.45
CA ASN A 141 59.99 -1.30 40.10
C ASN A 141 59.79 -2.42 39.07
N GLU A 142 60.49 -3.55 39.21
CA GLU A 142 60.29 -4.73 38.37
C GLU A 142 58.88 -5.32 38.52
N SER A 143 58.41 -5.53 39.76
CA SER A 143 57.10 -6.13 40.00
C SER A 143 55.93 -5.30 39.47
N PHE A 144 56.08 -3.97 39.46
CA PHE A 144 55.07 -3.04 38.95
C PHE A 144 55.36 -2.59 37.52
N GLY A 145 56.46 -3.03 36.89
CA GLY A 145 56.88 -2.56 35.57
C GLY A 145 57.05 -1.04 35.48
N PHE A 146 57.63 -0.43 36.51
CA PHE A 146 57.91 1.01 36.56
C PHE A 146 59.37 1.26 36.17
N ASN A 147 59.58 1.72 34.92
CA ASN A 147 60.88 2.15 34.42
C ASN A 147 60.73 3.56 33.83
N ILE A 148 61.53 4.49 34.35
CA ILE A 148 61.50 5.92 34.04
C ILE A 148 62.88 6.46 33.66
N GLU A 149 63.88 5.60 33.50
CA GLU A 149 65.22 6.04 33.10
C GLU A 149 65.24 6.48 31.63
N GLY A 150 65.68 7.72 31.38
CA GLY A 150 65.86 8.27 30.03
C GLY A 150 64.57 8.63 29.30
N VAL A 151 63.44 8.74 30.01
CA VAL A 151 62.14 9.12 29.46
C VAL A 151 61.82 10.58 29.78
N ASP A 152 61.02 11.26 28.96
CA ASP A 152 60.60 12.64 29.16
C ASP A 152 59.68 12.82 30.40
N LEU A 153 59.64 14.04 30.94
CA LEU A 153 58.88 14.38 32.15
C LEU A 153 57.39 14.04 32.03
N ASP A 154 56.76 14.24 30.89
CA ASP A 154 55.34 13.98 30.71
C ASP A 154 55.02 12.48 30.76
N THR A 155 55.89 11.65 30.19
CA THR A 155 55.78 10.18 30.31
C THR A 155 56.07 9.71 31.73
N ILE A 156 57.02 10.33 32.44
CA ILE A 156 57.30 10.04 33.86
C ILE A 156 56.07 10.35 34.73
N VAL A 157 55.46 11.52 34.52
CA VAL A 157 54.21 11.92 35.19
C VAL A 157 53.09 10.95 34.88
N PHE A 158 52.93 10.55 33.61
CA PHE A 158 51.92 9.57 33.21
C PHE A 158 52.10 8.21 33.90
N HIS A 159 53.30 7.62 33.84
CA HIS A 159 53.58 6.34 34.50
C HIS A 159 53.37 6.44 36.02
N THR A 160 53.74 7.58 36.62
CA THR A 160 53.50 7.86 38.03
C THR A 160 52.01 7.85 38.34
N ILE A 161 51.18 8.54 37.56
CA ILE A 161 49.72 8.57 37.74
C ILE A 161 49.15 7.14 37.68
N GLN A 162 49.50 6.39 36.62
CA GLN A 162 49.02 5.03 36.43
C GLN A 162 49.38 4.11 37.60
N LYS A 163 50.66 4.09 38.00
CA LYS A 163 51.14 3.20 39.06
C LYS A 163 50.67 3.66 40.43
N ARG A 164 50.54 4.96 40.69
CA ARG A 164 50.01 5.46 41.97
C ARG A 164 48.55 5.07 42.13
N LEU A 165 47.72 5.22 41.10
CA LEU A 165 46.33 4.76 41.13
C LEU A 165 46.23 3.24 41.32
N TRP A 166 47.11 2.51 40.63
CA TRP A 166 47.23 1.06 40.76
C TRP A 166 47.52 0.65 42.22
N ILE A 167 48.54 1.24 42.84
CA ILE A 167 48.92 0.96 44.24
C ILE A 167 47.78 1.34 45.19
N ASN A 168 47.19 2.52 44.99
CA ASN A 168 46.07 2.98 45.81
C ASN A 168 44.91 1.98 45.76
N SER A 169 44.64 1.38 44.61
CA SER A 169 43.56 0.39 44.42
C SER A 169 43.70 -0.91 45.22
N ILE A 170 44.91 -1.22 45.71
CA ILE A 170 45.12 -2.39 46.57
C ILE A 170 44.43 -2.14 47.92
N TYR A 171 44.50 -0.89 48.40
CA TYR A 171 44.10 -0.50 49.74
C TYR A 171 42.76 0.25 49.78
N ILE A 172 42.39 0.93 48.71
CA ILE A 172 41.21 1.78 48.59
C ILE A 172 40.40 1.32 47.38
N ASP A 173 39.12 1.07 47.59
CA ASP A 173 38.25 0.52 46.54
C ASP A 173 37.75 1.61 45.58
N ASP A 174 37.39 2.79 46.09
CA ASP A 174 36.97 3.94 45.27
C ASP A 174 38.16 4.85 44.96
N ILE A 175 38.53 4.92 43.69
CA ILE A 175 39.70 5.64 43.23
C ILE A 175 39.27 6.83 42.38
N GLU A 176 39.51 8.02 42.90
CA GLU A 176 39.27 9.27 42.20
C GLU A 176 40.57 9.82 41.60
N LEU A 177 40.49 10.22 40.33
CA LEU A 177 41.52 10.98 39.65
C LEU A 177 41.04 12.45 39.52
N PRO A 178 41.64 13.38 40.28
CA PRO A 178 41.26 14.79 40.24
C PRO A 178 41.41 15.39 38.83
N LYS A 179 40.45 16.23 38.43
CA LYS A 179 40.38 16.79 37.07
C LYS A 179 41.58 17.68 36.74
N GLU A 180 42.19 18.27 37.75
CA GLU A 180 43.37 19.11 37.66
C GLU A 180 44.55 18.36 37.02
N LEU A 181 44.68 17.04 37.29
CA LEU A 181 45.73 16.20 36.70
C LEU A 181 45.53 15.90 35.21
N LEU A 182 44.31 16.09 34.69
CA LEU A 182 43.97 15.91 33.29
C LEU A 182 44.20 17.19 32.46
N SER A 183 44.25 18.35 33.13
CA SER A 183 44.55 19.65 32.52
C SER A 183 46.04 19.95 32.36
N LEU A 184 46.89 19.15 33.02
CA LEU A 184 48.32 19.13 32.71
C LEU A 184 48.45 18.59 31.28
N ASP A 185 49.29 19.20 30.43
CA ASP A 185 49.53 18.80 29.02
C ASP A 185 50.04 17.37 28.94
N THR A 186 49.12 16.42 29.09
CA THR A 186 49.44 15.00 29.20
C THR A 186 49.61 14.41 27.81
N SER A 187 50.56 13.49 27.68
CA SER A 187 50.87 12.80 26.43
C SER A 187 49.61 12.15 25.82
N ALA A 188 49.60 11.94 24.51
CA ALA A 188 48.49 11.26 23.83
C ALA A 188 48.20 9.88 24.44
N ALA A 189 49.23 9.17 24.92
CA ALA A 189 49.10 7.90 25.62
C ALA A 189 48.32 8.03 26.94
N CYS A 190 48.53 9.11 27.69
CA CYS A 190 47.80 9.37 28.93
C CYS A 190 46.32 9.66 28.67
N ARG A 191 46.01 10.49 27.67
CA ARG A 191 44.61 10.76 27.28
C ARG A 191 43.90 9.50 26.80
N GLN A 192 44.57 8.68 26.00
CA GLN A 192 44.02 7.41 25.53
C GLN A 192 43.77 6.44 26.70
N TRP A 193 44.75 6.24 27.59
CA TRP A 193 44.60 5.39 28.77
C TRP A 193 43.49 5.88 29.71
N TYR A 194 43.39 7.20 29.93
CA TYR A 194 42.33 7.78 30.74
C TYR A 194 40.95 7.46 30.15
N ALA A 195 40.78 7.67 28.83
CA ALA A 195 39.53 7.42 28.14
C ALA A 195 39.17 5.94 28.00
N SER A 196 40.15 5.04 27.81
CA SER A 196 39.91 3.61 27.57
C SER A 196 40.00 2.72 28.82
N SER A 197 40.70 3.14 29.87
CA SER A 197 40.92 2.31 31.06
C SER A 197 40.27 2.91 32.30
N TYR A 198 40.63 4.15 32.66
CA TYR A 198 40.14 4.75 33.90
C TYR A 198 38.64 5.10 33.84
N VAL A 199 38.20 5.81 32.81
CA VAL A 199 36.79 6.24 32.68
C VAL A 199 35.82 5.05 32.64
N PRO A 200 36.05 4.00 31.84
CA PRO A 200 35.22 2.79 31.84
C PRO A 200 35.17 2.09 33.19
N PHE A 201 36.32 1.94 33.86
CA PHE A 201 36.38 1.32 35.17
C PHE A 201 35.64 2.15 36.22
N LYS A 202 35.83 3.47 36.24
CA LYS A 202 35.15 4.36 37.20
C LYS A 202 33.64 4.30 37.02
N TYR A 203 33.16 4.31 35.77
CA TYR A 203 31.74 4.13 35.49
C TYR A 203 31.23 2.76 35.96
N TYR A 204 31.98 1.67 35.71
CA TYR A 204 31.70 0.34 36.24
C TYR A 204 31.59 0.34 37.77
N TRP A 205 32.55 0.98 38.45
CA TRP A 205 32.62 1.04 39.89
C TRP A 205 31.44 1.81 40.50
N ASP A 206 31.15 2.99 39.97
CA ASP A 206 30.09 3.87 40.48
C ASP A 206 28.68 3.30 40.30
N ASN A 207 28.49 2.46 39.27
CA ASN A 207 27.16 1.94 38.91
C ASN A 207 26.95 0.45 39.27
N HIS A 208 28.02 -0.30 39.50
CA HIS A 208 27.97 -1.72 39.87
C HIS A 208 28.91 -2.05 41.03
N GLY A 209 30.20 -1.74 40.91
CA GLY A 209 31.24 -2.13 41.88
C GLY A 209 30.94 -1.74 43.32
N SER A 210 30.54 -0.49 43.54
CA SER A 210 30.24 0.06 44.88
C SER A 210 28.96 -0.47 45.52
N ILE A 211 28.07 -1.13 44.76
CA ILE A 211 26.73 -1.52 45.21
C ILE A 211 26.59 -3.05 45.33
N ALA A 212 27.45 -3.83 44.68
CA ALA A 212 27.30 -5.27 44.59
C ALA A 212 27.65 -6.00 45.92
N PRO A 213 26.93 -7.08 46.28
CA PRO A 213 27.04 -7.75 47.59
C PRO A 213 28.20 -8.78 47.75
N SER A 214 29.07 -8.95 46.75
CA SER A 214 30.18 -9.92 46.76
C SER A 214 31.34 -9.43 45.85
N PRO A 215 32.55 -10.04 45.87
CA PRO A 215 33.76 -9.32 45.49
C PRO A 215 33.70 -8.82 44.05
N THR A 216 33.82 -7.50 43.92
CA THR A 216 33.85 -6.78 42.66
C THR A 216 35.28 -6.55 42.22
N MET A 217 35.49 -6.48 40.90
CA MET A 217 36.80 -6.22 40.34
C MET A 217 37.36 -4.89 40.84
N LYS A 218 38.57 -4.93 41.39
CA LYS A 218 39.32 -3.73 41.80
C LYS A 218 40.14 -3.19 40.62
N PHE A 219 40.56 -1.92 40.70
CA PHE A 219 41.27 -1.28 39.58
C PHE A 219 42.61 -1.97 39.26
N HIS A 220 43.36 -2.44 40.27
CA HIS A 220 44.61 -3.18 40.00
C HIS A 220 44.35 -4.47 39.23
N GLU A 221 43.29 -5.21 39.55
CA GLU A 221 42.92 -6.44 38.85
C GLU A 221 42.55 -6.13 37.40
N PHE A 222 41.75 -5.08 37.18
CA PHE A 222 41.38 -4.61 35.84
C PHE A 222 42.59 -4.20 35.01
N SER A 223 43.49 -3.39 35.58
CA SER A 223 44.67 -2.85 34.88
C SER A 223 45.73 -3.90 34.52
N GLN A 224 45.67 -5.09 35.13
CA GLN A 224 46.53 -6.23 34.79
C GLN A 224 45.98 -7.03 33.59
N MET A 225 44.77 -6.73 33.13
CA MET A 225 44.21 -7.38 31.96
C MET A 225 44.86 -6.81 30.70
N HIS A 226 45.35 -7.70 29.84
CA HIS A 226 46.09 -7.33 28.63
C HIS A 226 45.41 -7.80 27.34
N THR A 227 44.35 -8.59 27.44
CA THR A 227 43.60 -9.11 26.29
C THR A 227 42.21 -8.48 26.22
N ALA A 228 41.76 -8.19 24.99
CA ALA A 228 40.43 -7.62 24.75
C ALA A 228 39.31 -8.54 25.29
N ASP A 229 39.46 -9.86 25.15
CA ASP A 229 38.49 -10.84 25.66
C ASP A 229 38.35 -10.77 27.19
N ALA A 230 39.45 -10.75 27.94
CA ALA A 230 39.41 -10.70 29.41
C ALA A 230 38.82 -9.39 29.94
N ILE A 231 39.17 -8.27 29.29
CA ILE A 231 38.60 -6.94 29.57
C ILE A 231 37.09 -6.96 29.33
N PHE A 232 36.67 -7.47 28.17
CA PHE A 232 35.26 -7.53 27.79
C PHE A 232 34.43 -8.41 28.72
N GLU A 233 34.85 -9.65 28.97
CA GLU A 233 34.15 -10.61 29.83
C GLU A 233 33.94 -10.05 31.25
N SER A 234 34.97 -9.40 31.80
CA SER A 234 34.90 -8.81 33.13
C SER A 234 33.94 -7.63 33.20
N LEU A 235 33.92 -6.78 32.16
CA LEU A 235 33.07 -5.58 32.11
C LEU A 235 31.62 -5.86 31.69
N ILE A 236 31.35 -6.92 30.90
CA ILE A 236 30.00 -7.26 30.43
C ILE A 236 29.24 -8.16 31.42
N SER A 237 29.93 -8.93 32.26
CA SER A 237 29.35 -9.83 33.27
C SER A 237 28.21 -9.23 34.13
N PRO A 238 28.27 -7.96 34.59
CA PRO A 238 27.16 -7.31 35.28
C PRO A 238 25.85 -7.25 34.50
N VAL A 239 25.94 -7.10 33.17
CA VAL A 239 24.80 -7.01 32.26
C VAL A 239 24.20 -8.39 31.95
N ASP A 240 25.02 -9.43 31.95
CA ASP A 240 24.59 -10.81 31.70
C ASP A 240 24.01 -11.50 32.93
N SER A 241 24.43 -11.11 34.15
CA SER A 241 23.88 -11.64 35.41
C SER A 241 22.46 -11.13 35.76
N ASN A 242 21.81 -10.34 34.90
CA ASN A 242 20.45 -9.80 35.09
C ASN A 242 20.25 -9.05 36.42
N SER A 243 21.29 -8.37 36.91
CA SER A 243 21.23 -7.49 38.09
C SER A 243 20.50 -6.18 37.72
N TYR A 244 19.19 -6.23 37.49
CA TYR A 244 18.44 -5.07 37.00
C TYR A 244 18.33 -3.96 38.05
N SER A 245 19.18 -2.95 37.92
CA SER A 245 18.94 -1.60 38.44
C SER A 245 18.77 -0.63 37.25
N ASN A 246 18.02 0.46 37.44
CA ASN A 246 17.90 1.53 36.44
C ASN A 246 19.25 2.13 36.00
N LYS A 247 20.34 1.85 36.74
CA LYS A 247 21.70 2.31 36.46
C LYS A 247 22.48 1.40 35.49
N LEU A 248 22.02 0.16 35.23
CA LEU A 248 22.64 -0.82 34.34
C LEU A 248 21.95 -0.91 32.97
N ARG A 249 21.47 0.22 32.44
CA ARG A 249 20.89 0.27 31.10
C ARG A 249 21.98 -0.05 30.07
N LEU A 250 21.70 -1.03 29.20
CA LEU A 250 22.64 -1.52 28.20
C LEU A 250 23.25 -0.40 27.34
N GLY A 251 22.45 0.55 26.86
CA GLY A 251 22.97 1.65 26.02
C GLY A 251 24.01 2.50 26.75
N ASN A 252 23.74 2.86 28.01
CA ASN A 252 24.71 3.60 28.82
C ASN A 252 25.96 2.77 29.08
N TRP A 253 25.81 1.47 29.35
CA TRP A 253 26.94 0.56 29.58
C TRP A 253 27.81 0.41 28.34
N MET A 254 27.19 0.30 27.16
CA MET A 254 27.90 0.22 25.89
C MET A 254 28.67 1.51 25.62
N SER A 255 28.04 2.68 25.75
CA SER A 255 28.67 3.98 25.47
C SER A 255 29.74 4.39 26.47
N HIS A 256 29.63 4.04 27.75
CA HIS A 256 30.54 4.54 28.79
C HIS A 256 31.55 3.49 29.30
N VAL A 257 31.29 2.20 29.09
CA VAL A 257 32.14 1.11 29.61
C VAL A 257 32.72 0.30 28.47
N ILE A 258 31.89 -0.41 27.70
CA ILE A 258 32.36 -1.43 26.75
C ILE A 258 33.09 -0.83 25.56
N ILE A 259 32.45 0.11 24.85
CA ILE A 259 33.01 0.66 23.60
C ILE A 259 34.29 1.45 23.89
N PRO A 260 34.36 2.38 24.88
CA PRO A 260 35.60 3.08 25.16
C PRO A 260 36.72 2.15 25.62
N ALA A 261 36.41 1.08 26.37
CA ALA A 261 37.41 0.10 26.79
C ALA A 261 38.00 -0.69 25.61
N LEU A 262 37.16 -1.09 24.67
CA LEU A 262 37.61 -1.85 23.50
C LEU A 262 38.18 -0.99 22.37
N ASP A 263 37.94 0.33 22.36
CA ASP A 263 38.46 1.23 21.31
C ASP A 263 40.00 1.21 21.24
N ALA A 264 40.68 1.04 22.38
CA ALA A 264 42.14 0.89 22.41
C ALA A 264 42.64 -0.48 21.91
N TYR A 265 41.75 -1.44 21.70
CA TYR A 265 42.05 -2.83 21.30
C TYR A 265 41.28 -3.20 20.02
N THR A 266 40.54 -4.33 20.05
CA THR A 266 39.69 -4.85 18.98
C THR A 266 38.24 -4.98 19.48
N LEU A 267 37.28 -4.85 18.57
CA LEU A 267 35.86 -5.06 18.83
C LEU A 267 35.41 -6.51 18.62
N ASP A 268 36.33 -7.44 18.31
CA ASP A 268 36.02 -8.87 18.13
C ASP A 268 35.27 -9.51 19.31
N PRO A 269 35.60 -9.24 20.60
CA PRO A 269 34.85 -9.80 21.72
C PRO A 269 33.38 -9.36 21.71
N LEU A 270 33.12 -8.09 21.36
CA LEU A 270 31.77 -7.55 21.21
C LEU A 270 31.03 -8.25 20.06
N ARG A 271 31.70 -8.49 18.92
CA ARG A 271 31.11 -9.25 17.80
C ARG A 271 30.69 -10.65 18.24
N LYS A 272 31.58 -11.41 18.88
CA LYS A 272 31.28 -12.76 19.37
C LYS A 272 30.12 -12.74 20.36
N TRP A 273 30.08 -11.76 21.26
CA TRP A 273 28.99 -11.62 22.22
C TRP A 273 27.64 -11.31 21.53
N MET A 274 27.64 -10.48 20.50
CA MET A 274 26.44 -10.12 19.74
C MET A 274 25.82 -11.28 18.94
N PHE A 275 26.63 -12.19 18.40
CA PHE A 275 26.18 -13.18 17.41
C PHE A 275 26.36 -14.65 17.85
N GLU A 276 27.31 -14.95 18.73
CA GLU A 276 27.70 -16.32 19.07
C GLU A 276 27.33 -16.73 20.52
N HIS A 277 27.02 -15.76 21.38
CA HIS A 277 26.72 -15.97 22.80
C HIS A 277 25.45 -16.81 23.04
N GLU A 278 25.39 -17.56 24.15
CA GLU A 278 24.22 -18.41 24.46
C GLU A 278 22.93 -17.61 24.66
N ARG A 279 23.04 -16.41 25.24
CA ARG A 279 21.91 -15.48 25.42
C ARG A 279 21.29 -15.13 24.07
N THR A 280 22.11 -14.85 23.05
CA THR A 280 21.61 -14.48 21.73
C THR A 280 21.04 -15.70 21.02
N LYS A 281 21.64 -16.89 21.16
CA LYS A 281 21.09 -18.16 20.62
C LYS A 281 19.69 -18.49 21.15
N THR A 282 19.39 -18.15 22.40
CA THR A 282 18.11 -18.47 23.07
C THR A 282 17.06 -17.35 23.02
N SER A 283 17.46 -16.12 22.68
CA SER A 283 16.57 -14.95 22.59
C SER A 283 15.68 -14.95 21.34
N THR A 284 14.53 -14.28 21.44
CA THR A 284 13.67 -14.02 20.28
C THR A 284 14.36 -13.09 19.28
N ILE A 285 13.94 -13.13 18.01
CA ILE A 285 14.53 -12.28 16.96
C ILE A 285 14.30 -10.80 17.27
N SER A 286 13.14 -10.43 17.84
CA SER A 286 12.87 -9.05 18.21
C SER A 286 13.82 -8.53 19.30
N GLU A 287 14.19 -9.37 20.27
CA GLU A 287 15.15 -9.04 21.32
C GLU A 287 16.58 -8.89 20.76
N LYS A 288 16.98 -9.79 19.85
CA LYS A 288 18.27 -9.68 19.13
C LYS A 288 18.37 -8.35 18.38
N GLN A 289 17.34 -8.02 17.59
CA GLN A 289 17.32 -6.78 16.79
C GLN A 289 17.33 -5.52 17.67
N HIS A 290 16.62 -5.55 18.80
CA HIS A 290 16.66 -4.44 19.76
C HIS A 290 18.04 -4.29 20.40
N LEU A 291 18.70 -5.40 20.77
CA LEU A 291 20.06 -5.41 21.29
C LEU A 291 21.03 -4.79 20.27
N TRP A 292 20.97 -5.23 19.02
CA TRP A 292 21.84 -4.76 17.95
C TRP A 292 21.64 -3.27 17.66
N ASN A 293 20.40 -2.78 17.64
CA ASN A 293 20.10 -1.34 17.50
C ASN A 293 20.80 -0.49 18.58
N ILE A 294 20.69 -0.90 19.85
CA ILE A 294 21.34 -0.19 20.98
C ILE A 294 22.86 -0.13 20.79
N ILE A 295 23.48 -1.23 20.35
CA ILE A 295 24.92 -1.31 20.18
C ILE A 295 25.39 -0.43 19.01
N PHE A 296 24.72 -0.51 17.85
CA PHE A 296 25.07 0.35 16.70
C PHE A 296 24.88 1.83 17.02
N ASN A 297 23.79 2.21 17.70
CA ASN A 297 23.61 3.59 18.16
C ASN A 297 24.75 4.03 19.10
N SER A 298 25.22 3.13 19.97
CA SER A 298 26.32 3.42 20.89
C SER A 298 27.66 3.56 20.17
N LEU A 299 27.95 2.71 19.16
CA LEU A 299 29.16 2.78 18.34
C LEU A 299 29.23 4.08 17.54
N ILE A 300 28.11 4.49 16.95
CA ILE A 300 28.02 5.73 16.16
C ILE A 300 28.11 6.96 17.06
N THR A 301 27.43 6.96 18.21
CA THR A 301 27.49 8.09 19.16
C THR A 301 28.89 8.27 19.75
N ALA A 302 29.65 7.18 19.90
CA ALA A 302 31.03 7.19 20.36
C ALA A 302 32.05 7.60 19.29
N ASP A 303 31.61 7.90 18.06
CA ASP A 303 32.45 8.33 16.92
C ASP A 303 33.60 7.34 16.61
N ILE A 304 33.32 6.03 16.77
CA ILE A 304 34.29 4.99 16.44
C ILE A 304 34.49 4.95 14.91
N PRO A 305 35.73 4.83 14.40
CA PRO A 305 35.95 4.69 12.96
C PRO A 305 35.30 3.42 12.40
N PHE A 306 34.56 3.54 11.29
CA PHE A 306 33.86 2.43 10.64
C PHE A 306 34.74 1.19 10.41
N ALA A 307 36.00 1.38 10.03
CA ALA A 307 36.96 0.29 9.79
C ALA A 307 37.14 -0.65 11.01
N LYS A 308 36.88 -0.19 12.23
CA LYS A 308 36.98 -1.04 13.44
C LYS A 308 35.78 -1.96 13.64
N TYR A 309 34.62 -1.65 13.06
CA TYR A 309 33.38 -2.43 13.24
C TYR A 309 32.72 -2.85 11.92
N GLU A 310 33.47 -2.79 10.81
CA GLU A 310 33.02 -3.25 9.48
C GLU A 310 32.52 -4.70 9.51
N ASP A 311 33.27 -5.61 10.15
CA ASP A 311 32.89 -7.03 10.29
C ASP A 311 31.63 -7.24 11.15
N ILE A 312 31.37 -6.35 12.11
CA ILE A 312 30.13 -6.35 12.90
C ILE A 312 28.93 -5.97 12.01
N VAL A 313 29.08 -4.96 11.15
CA VAL A 313 28.05 -4.56 10.18
C VAL A 313 27.82 -5.66 9.15
N GLU A 314 28.89 -6.29 8.65
CA GLU A 314 28.79 -7.40 7.71
C GLU A 314 28.01 -8.57 8.34
N THR A 315 28.39 -8.97 9.57
CA THR A 315 27.71 -10.04 10.30
C THR A 315 26.24 -9.68 10.56
N TYR A 316 25.93 -8.43 10.89
CA TYR A 316 24.55 -7.96 11.06
C TYR A 316 23.71 -8.05 9.77
N ILE A 317 24.26 -7.65 8.61
CA ILE A 317 23.57 -7.78 7.31
C ILE A 317 23.29 -9.25 7.01
N VAL A 318 24.28 -10.12 7.22
CA VAL A 318 24.14 -11.58 7.07
C VAL A 318 23.04 -12.10 7.98
N SER A 319 23.03 -11.72 9.26
CA SER A 319 22.00 -12.12 10.22
C SER A 319 20.61 -11.63 9.83
N CYS A 320 20.47 -10.40 9.31
CA CYS A 320 19.18 -9.89 8.85
C CYS A 320 18.60 -10.76 7.74
N TYR A 321 19.39 -11.13 6.73
CA TYR A 321 18.91 -12.03 5.69
C TYR A 321 18.67 -13.45 6.21
N TYR A 322 19.59 -14.02 6.99
CA TYR A 322 19.45 -15.37 7.54
C TYR A 322 18.19 -15.51 8.42
N ASP A 323 18.02 -14.63 9.40
CA ASP A 323 16.92 -14.69 10.37
C ASP A 323 15.54 -14.40 9.73
N THR A 324 15.50 -13.66 8.62
CA THR A 324 14.23 -13.31 7.91
C THR A 324 13.92 -14.21 6.72
N THR A 325 14.87 -15.04 6.27
CA THR A 325 14.70 -15.97 5.15
C THR A 325 14.63 -17.43 5.56
N ALA A 326 15.16 -17.80 6.72
CA ALA A 326 15.10 -19.18 7.20
C ALA A 326 13.66 -19.59 7.51
N ASP A 327 13.22 -20.71 6.91
CA ASP A 327 11.96 -21.41 7.25
C ASP A 327 11.92 -21.95 8.71
N ASN A 328 13.00 -21.74 9.48
CA ASN A 328 13.16 -22.12 10.88
C ASN A 328 12.64 -21.08 11.87
N LEU A 329 12.07 -19.97 11.40
CA LEU A 329 11.31 -19.07 12.25
C LEU A 329 10.19 -19.86 12.95
N PRO A 330 10.16 -19.97 14.30
CA PRO A 330 8.94 -20.40 14.98
C PRO A 330 7.81 -19.52 14.47
N LYS A 331 6.56 -20.01 14.39
CA LYS A 331 5.43 -19.22 13.86
C LYS A 331 5.28 -17.89 14.64
N VAL A 332 5.99 -16.86 14.17
CA VAL A 332 6.03 -15.53 14.76
C VAL A 332 4.70 -14.87 14.45
N SER A 333 4.12 -14.19 15.42
CA SER A 333 2.87 -13.46 15.19
C SER A 333 3.08 -12.33 14.17
N SER A 334 2.06 -11.97 13.39
CA SER A 334 2.18 -10.88 12.41
C SER A 334 2.62 -9.54 13.03
N MET A 335 2.27 -9.31 14.29
CA MET A 335 2.69 -8.12 15.03
C MET A 335 4.19 -8.13 15.35
N GLU A 336 4.73 -9.30 15.70
CA GLU A 336 6.14 -9.46 16.00
C GLU A 336 7.00 -9.41 14.72
N THR A 337 6.50 -9.92 13.59
CA THR A 337 7.18 -9.73 12.29
C THR A 337 7.28 -8.26 11.92
N LEU A 338 6.20 -7.47 12.09
CA LEU A 338 6.24 -6.03 11.84
C LEU A 338 7.23 -5.32 12.77
N LYS A 339 7.24 -5.67 14.06
CA LYS A 339 8.19 -5.13 15.03
C LYS A 339 9.64 -5.43 14.64
N VAL A 340 9.93 -6.64 14.14
CA VAL A 340 11.26 -7.02 13.63
C VAL A 340 11.64 -6.18 12.42
N LEU A 341 10.73 -6.00 11.44
CA LEU A 341 11.00 -5.17 10.26
C LEU A 341 11.24 -3.70 10.64
N ASP A 342 10.49 -3.16 11.61
CA ASP A 342 10.70 -1.80 12.13
C ASP A 342 12.07 -1.65 12.80
N LEU A 343 12.45 -2.58 13.67
CA LEU A 343 13.76 -2.55 14.34
C LEU A 343 14.94 -2.69 13.36
N ILE A 344 14.81 -3.55 12.35
CA ILE A 344 15.81 -3.66 11.29
C ILE A 344 15.91 -2.34 10.53
N LYS A 345 14.77 -1.72 10.19
CA LYS A 345 14.74 -0.44 9.46
C LYS A 345 15.40 0.68 10.27
N GLU A 346 15.07 0.81 11.55
CA GLU A 346 15.69 1.77 12.46
C GLU A 346 17.21 1.61 12.51
N THR A 347 17.68 0.37 12.69
CA THR A 347 19.12 0.08 12.76
C THR A 347 19.83 0.34 11.43
N VAL A 348 19.23 -0.05 10.31
CA VAL A 348 19.80 0.18 8.98
C VAL A 348 19.87 1.68 8.66
N ASP A 349 18.89 2.47 9.08
CA ASP A 349 18.89 3.93 8.89
C ASP A 349 20.00 4.62 9.67
N LEU A 350 20.42 4.08 10.81
CA LEU A 350 21.61 4.55 11.53
C LEU A 350 22.90 4.27 10.74
N LEU A 351 22.96 3.19 9.97
CA LEU A 351 24.15 2.75 9.24
C LEU A 351 24.33 3.47 7.89
N VAL A 352 23.24 3.80 7.18
CA VAL A 352 23.27 4.50 5.87
C VAL A 352 24.18 5.74 5.82
N PRO A 353 24.18 6.66 6.82
CA PRO A 353 25.03 7.85 6.78
C PRO A 353 26.52 7.57 7.06
N VAL A 354 26.85 6.48 7.77
CA VAL A 354 28.21 6.22 8.27
C VAL A 354 28.99 5.23 7.39
N VAL A 355 28.30 4.30 6.73
CA VAL A 355 28.93 3.29 5.89
C VAL A 355 29.49 3.93 4.60
N PRO A 356 30.78 3.77 4.29
CA PRO A 356 31.40 4.37 3.11
C PRO A 356 30.98 3.70 1.81
N GLN A 357 31.03 4.47 0.72
CA GLN A 357 30.89 3.93 -0.64
C GLN A 357 32.20 3.23 -1.05
N THR A 358 32.15 1.96 -1.41
CA THR A 358 33.31 1.23 -1.96
C THR A 358 33.25 1.21 -3.49
N ALA A 359 34.42 1.11 -4.15
CA ALA A 359 34.54 1.15 -5.61
C ALA A 359 33.99 -0.10 -6.33
N GLN A 360 33.70 -1.17 -5.59
CA GLN A 360 33.06 -2.38 -6.13
C GLN A 360 31.55 -2.15 -6.20
N ILE A 361 31.08 -1.73 -7.38
CA ILE A 361 29.66 -1.73 -7.72
C ILE A 361 29.19 -3.19 -7.66
N VAL A 362 28.30 -3.51 -6.73
CA VAL A 362 27.66 -4.83 -6.69
C VAL A 362 26.84 -4.96 -7.97
N THR A 363 27.29 -5.80 -8.91
CA THR A 363 26.50 -6.13 -10.10
C THR A 363 25.31 -6.98 -9.68
N VAL A 364 24.18 -6.32 -9.42
CA VAL A 364 22.89 -6.92 -9.00
C VAL A 364 22.38 -7.99 -9.99
N ASN A 365 22.83 -7.95 -11.24
CA ASN A 365 22.32 -8.78 -12.34
C ASN A 365 22.75 -10.26 -12.29
N SER A 366 23.64 -10.67 -11.38
CA SER A 366 24.10 -12.07 -11.25
C SER A 366 23.52 -12.81 -10.04
N ILE A 367 22.61 -12.20 -9.29
CA ILE A 367 22.04 -12.80 -8.08
C ILE A 367 20.90 -13.75 -8.48
N SER A 368 21.00 -15.01 -8.08
CA SER A 368 19.96 -16.04 -8.28
C SER A 368 19.52 -16.57 -6.94
N TYR A 369 18.28 -16.36 -6.53
CA TYR A 369 17.74 -16.89 -5.28
C TYR A 369 17.12 -18.28 -5.49
N ASP A 370 17.49 -19.26 -4.65
CA ASP A 370 16.84 -20.58 -4.60
C ASP A 370 16.28 -20.81 -3.20
N LYS A 371 14.95 -20.91 -3.11
CA LYS A 371 14.19 -21.12 -1.89
C LYS A 371 14.42 -22.49 -1.26
N ASN A 372 14.91 -23.47 -2.02
CA ASN A 372 15.11 -24.84 -1.52
C ASN A 372 16.44 -25.02 -0.78
N LEU A 373 17.31 -24.01 -0.79
CA LEU A 373 18.57 -24.05 -0.06
C LEU A 373 18.30 -23.83 1.44
N THR A 374 18.66 -24.83 2.25
CA THR A 374 18.61 -24.74 3.71
C THR A 374 20.01 -24.60 4.27
N PHE A 375 20.16 -23.76 5.29
CA PHE A 375 21.45 -23.44 5.90
C PHE A 375 21.39 -23.71 7.40
N ASN A 376 22.39 -24.41 7.93
CA ASN A 376 22.39 -24.88 9.32
C ASN A 376 22.95 -23.84 10.30
N SER A 377 23.69 -22.84 9.81
CA SER A 377 24.25 -21.75 10.62
C SER A 377 24.40 -20.45 9.81
N ILE A 378 24.64 -19.34 10.52
CA ILE A 378 24.94 -18.03 9.91
C ILE A 378 26.22 -18.10 9.06
N ASP A 379 27.24 -18.81 9.53
CA ASP A 379 28.50 -18.95 8.79
C ASP A 379 28.34 -19.80 7.51
N ASP A 380 27.54 -20.87 7.59
CA ASP A 380 27.17 -21.70 6.44
C ASP A 380 26.41 -20.87 5.40
N PHE A 381 25.46 -20.04 5.86
CA PHE A 381 24.76 -19.10 5.00
C PHE A 381 25.71 -18.10 4.33
N LYS A 382 26.59 -17.45 5.10
CA LYS A 382 27.56 -16.47 4.58
C LYS A 382 28.47 -17.06 3.49
N ALA A 383 28.92 -18.31 3.67
CA ALA A 383 29.84 -18.96 2.75
C ALA A 383 29.15 -19.47 1.47
N ASN A 384 27.96 -20.04 1.59
CA ASN A 384 27.35 -20.88 0.55
C ASN A 384 26.12 -20.25 -0.12
N THR A 385 25.63 -19.10 0.34
CA THR A 385 24.44 -18.46 -0.24
C THR A 385 24.74 -17.75 -1.58
N PRO A 386 23.86 -17.90 -2.58
CA PRO A 386 23.91 -17.10 -3.81
C PRO A 386 23.74 -15.59 -3.57
N LEU A 387 23.24 -15.20 -2.40
CA LEU A 387 23.03 -13.79 -2.00
C LEU A 387 24.32 -13.09 -1.54
N ARG A 388 25.46 -13.79 -1.52
CA ARG A 388 26.76 -13.26 -1.06
C ARG A 388 27.11 -11.85 -1.56
N PRO A 389 26.79 -11.43 -2.81
CA PRO A 389 27.03 -10.06 -3.26
C PRO A 389 26.29 -8.97 -2.44
N LEU A 390 25.18 -9.32 -1.79
CA LEU A 390 24.38 -8.43 -0.93
C LEU A 390 24.83 -8.43 0.54
N LEU A 391 25.77 -9.31 0.91
CA LEU A 391 26.17 -9.54 2.31
C LEU A 391 27.41 -8.75 2.73
N VAL A 392 27.89 -7.83 1.89
CA VAL A 392 29.08 -7.03 2.13
C VAL A 392 28.71 -5.74 2.87
N ALA A 393 29.56 -5.30 3.80
CA ALA A 393 29.41 -4.05 4.56
C ALA A 393 29.72 -2.79 3.72
N ASN A 394 28.99 -2.59 2.63
CA ASN A 394 29.08 -1.41 1.78
C ASN A 394 27.77 -0.62 1.77
N LYS A 395 27.84 0.64 1.31
CA LYS A 395 26.68 1.53 1.28
C LYS A 395 25.54 1.00 0.39
N ASP A 396 25.86 0.42 -0.76
CA ASP A 396 24.85 -0.10 -1.70
C ASP A 396 24.05 -1.28 -1.12
N CYS A 397 24.69 -2.21 -0.42
CA CYS A 397 24.05 -3.33 0.26
C CYS A 397 23.18 -2.88 1.41
N VAL A 398 23.65 -1.91 2.20
CA VAL A 398 22.87 -1.32 3.31
C VAL A 398 21.64 -0.59 2.78
N VAL A 399 21.77 0.17 1.69
CA VAL A 399 20.64 0.81 1.00
C VAL A 399 19.68 -0.22 0.41
N THR A 400 20.20 -1.26 -0.25
CA THR A 400 19.40 -2.36 -0.81
C THR A 400 18.62 -3.10 0.28
N LEU A 401 19.24 -3.34 1.44
CA LEU A 401 18.57 -3.91 2.60
C LEU A 401 17.49 -2.95 3.13
N SER A 402 17.78 -1.65 3.22
CA SER A 402 16.81 -0.63 3.66
C SER A 402 15.58 -0.62 2.75
N GLU A 403 15.76 -0.62 1.42
CA GLU A 403 14.69 -0.67 0.43
C GLU A 403 13.89 -1.98 0.50
N THR A 404 14.59 -3.11 0.70
CA THR A 404 13.97 -4.44 0.85
C THR A 404 13.06 -4.48 2.06
N ILE A 405 13.55 -4.01 3.22
CA ILE A 405 12.81 -3.98 4.47
C ILE A 405 11.66 -2.97 4.41
N GLU A 406 11.88 -1.79 3.83
CA GLU A 406 10.83 -0.79 3.63
C GLU A 406 9.68 -1.32 2.77
N THR A 407 10.01 -2.03 1.69
CA THR A 407 9.03 -2.69 0.81
C THR A 407 8.25 -3.76 1.56
N CYS A 408 8.94 -4.64 2.29
CA CYS A 408 8.31 -5.68 3.10
C CYS A 408 7.40 -5.07 4.17
N ARG A 409 7.84 -4.02 4.88
CA ARG A 409 7.06 -3.33 5.91
C ARG A 409 5.76 -2.76 5.37
N LYS A 410 5.78 -2.13 4.19
CA LYS A 410 4.57 -1.54 3.57
C LYS A 410 3.61 -2.59 3.02
N LEU A 411 4.12 -3.70 2.49
CA LEU A 411 3.30 -4.74 1.85
C LEU A 411 2.80 -5.81 2.83
N TYR A 412 3.56 -6.11 3.89
CA TYR A 412 3.26 -7.18 4.84
C TYR A 412 1.85 -7.08 5.47
N PRO A 413 1.34 -5.90 5.90
CA PRO A 413 -0.02 -5.78 6.43
C PRO A 413 -1.13 -6.18 5.44
N ILE A 414 -0.86 -6.14 4.13
CA ILE A 414 -1.85 -6.34 3.07
C ILE A 414 -1.77 -7.76 2.52
N ASN A 415 -0.58 -8.21 2.11
CA ASN A 415 -0.39 -9.52 1.45
C ASN A 415 0.61 -10.44 2.17
N GLN A 416 1.10 -10.07 3.36
CA GLN A 416 2.07 -10.83 4.15
C GLN A 416 3.41 -11.08 3.43
N THR A 417 3.86 -10.14 2.59
CA THR A 417 5.19 -10.23 1.93
C THR A 417 6.32 -10.22 2.96
N THR A 418 7.01 -11.36 3.08
CA THR A 418 8.25 -11.51 3.88
C THR A 418 9.50 -11.19 3.06
N VAL A 419 10.66 -11.05 3.72
CA VAL A 419 11.94 -10.87 3.03
C VAL A 419 12.25 -12.07 2.12
N ALA A 420 11.98 -13.30 2.57
CA ALA A 420 12.07 -14.48 1.71
C ALA A 420 11.23 -14.34 0.43
N LYS A 421 9.97 -13.87 0.57
CA LYS A 421 9.09 -13.70 -0.59
C LYS A 421 9.56 -12.56 -1.50
N PHE A 422 10.09 -11.47 -0.93
CA PHE A 422 10.71 -10.39 -1.70
C PHE A 422 11.86 -10.91 -2.56
N LEU A 423 12.76 -11.72 -1.98
CA LEU A 423 13.90 -12.27 -2.71
C LEU A 423 13.46 -13.27 -3.79
N GLU A 424 12.45 -14.10 -3.49
CA GLU A 424 11.83 -15.01 -4.45
C GLU A 424 11.28 -14.24 -5.67
N LEU A 425 10.53 -13.15 -5.43
CA LEU A 425 9.94 -12.34 -6.50
C LEU A 425 10.98 -11.53 -7.30
N LYS A 426 12.06 -11.06 -6.67
CA LYS A 426 13.02 -10.16 -7.31
C LYS A 426 14.19 -10.87 -8.00
N TYR A 427 14.65 -12.01 -7.47
CA TYR A 427 15.92 -12.63 -7.86
C TYR A 427 15.82 -14.10 -8.33
N THR A 428 14.64 -14.71 -8.37
CA THR A 428 14.49 -16.02 -9.04
C THR A 428 14.53 -15.78 -10.56
N PRO A 429 15.01 -16.69 -11.42
CA PRO A 429 14.85 -16.60 -12.87
C PRO A 429 13.82 -17.62 -13.43
N GLY A 430 12.89 -17.15 -14.27
CA GLY A 430 11.92 -17.98 -15.00
C GLY A 430 10.56 -18.17 -14.32
N SER A 431 9.48 -17.86 -15.05
CA SER A 431 8.04 -18.00 -14.68
C SER A 431 7.50 -17.08 -13.57
N HIS A 432 8.02 -15.86 -13.46
CA HIS A 432 7.60 -14.82 -12.51
C HIS A 432 6.19 -14.29 -12.73
N SER A 433 5.71 -14.29 -13.97
CA SER A 433 4.48 -13.59 -14.33
C SER A 433 3.24 -14.08 -13.56
N GLU A 434 3.06 -15.39 -13.38
CA GLU A 434 1.90 -15.94 -12.65
C GLU A 434 1.98 -15.71 -11.14
N GLU A 435 3.18 -15.75 -10.57
CA GLU A 435 3.40 -15.42 -9.16
C GLU A 435 3.10 -13.95 -8.88
N LEU A 436 3.59 -13.04 -9.74
CA LEU A 436 3.32 -11.61 -9.65
C LEU A 436 1.82 -11.33 -9.73
N LYS A 437 1.10 -11.94 -10.68
CA LYS A 437 -0.37 -11.83 -10.80
C LYS A 437 -1.09 -12.33 -9.55
N ARG A 438 -0.62 -13.43 -8.95
CA ARG A 438 -1.18 -13.97 -7.70
C ARG A 438 -1.00 -12.99 -6.54
N GLU A 439 0.17 -12.39 -6.37
CA GLU A 439 0.43 -11.43 -5.30
C GLU A 439 -0.31 -10.11 -5.51
N VAL A 440 -0.40 -9.60 -6.74
CA VAL A 440 -1.25 -8.45 -7.08
C VAL A 440 -2.72 -8.74 -6.78
N THR A 441 -3.20 -9.94 -7.10
CA THR A 441 -4.57 -10.34 -6.75
C THR A 441 -4.80 -10.29 -5.24
N LYS A 442 -3.84 -10.76 -4.43
CA LYS A 442 -3.93 -10.67 -2.96
C LYS A 442 -3.96 -9.23 -2.46
N LEU A 443 -3.11 -8.36 -3.00
CA LEU A 443 -3.12 -6.92 -2.69
C LEU A 443 -4.49 -6.29 -2.95
N LEU A 444 -5.18 -6.74 -4.00
CA LEU A 444 -6.49 -6.22 -4.40
C LEU A 444 -7.70 -6.94 -3.78
N LEU A 445 -7.52 -7.94 -2.90
CA LEU A 445 -8.64 -8.64 -2.26
C LEU A 445 -9.49 -7.69 -1.38
N GLY A 446 -8.84 -6.75 -0.70
CA GLY A 446 -9.47 -5.74 0.16
C GLY A 446 -9.99 -4.50 -0.57
N LEU A 447 -10.13 -4.56 -1.90
CA LEU A 447 -10.51 -3.39 -2.71
C LEU A 447 -11.95 -2.95 -2.41
N THR A 448 -12.07 -1.72 -1.90
CA THR A 448 -13.32 -0.99 -1.62
C THR A 448 -13.19 0.46 -2.07
N PRO A 449 -14.28 1.23 -2.19
CA PRO A 449 -14.21 2.65 -2.54
C PRO A 449 -13.34 3.49 -1.59
N THR A 450 -13.23 3.09 -0.31
CA THR A 450 -12.45 3.78 0.73
C THR A 450 -10.99 3.34 0.79
N SER A 451 -10.67 2.10 0.38
CA SER A 451 -9.29 1.56 0.41
C SER A 451 -8.55 1.70 -0.92
N SER A 452 -9.21 2.15 -1.98
CA SER A 452 -8.68 2.24 -3.35
C SER A 452 -7.35 3.00 -3.43
N GLN A 453 -7.26 4.20 -2.83
CA GLN A 453 -6.05 5.03 -2.90
C GLN A 453 -4.85 4.41 -2.16
N GLN A 454 -5.06 3.87 -0.97
CA GLN A 454 -4.00 3.21 -0.20
C GLN A 454 -3.47 1.96 -0.91
N LEU A 455 -4.38 1.17 -1.49
CA LEU A 455 -4.01 0.00 -2.27
C LEU A 455 -3.30 0.37 -3.57
N LEU A 456 -3.69 1.46 -4.24
CA LEU A 456 -2.97 1.98 -5.42
C LEU A 456 -1.55 2.40 -5.09
N HIS A 457 -1.32 3.07 -3.95
CA HIS A 457 0.04 3.41 -3.51
C HIS A 457 0.90 2.15 -3.29
N SER A 458 0.34 1.17 -2.59
CA SER A 458 1.01 -0.12 -2.32
C SER A 458 1.29 -0.90 -3.59
N LEU A 459 0.35 -0.88 -4.55
CA LEU A 459 0.48 -1.48 -5.86
C LEU A 459 1.55 -0.80 -6.72
N ASN A 460 1.61 0.53 -6.72
CA ASN A 460 2.65 1.26 -7.45
C ASN A 460 4.04 0.96 -6.89
N LEU A 461 4.17 0.87 -5.57
CA LEU A 461 5.40 0.41 -4.93
C LEU A 461 5.75 -1.04 -5.34
N PHE A 462 4.77 -1.95 -5.36
CA PHE A 462 4.96 -3.32 -5.84
C PHE A 462 5.44 -3.36 -7.30
N LYS A 463 4.78 -2.62 -8.20
CA LYS A 463 5.16 -2.53 -9.62
C LYS A 463 6.61 -2.06 -9.76
N ASN A 464 6.93 -0.90 -9.19
CA ASN A 464 8.25 -0.29 -9.32
C ASN A 464 9.40 -1.19 -8.84
N VAL A 465 9.15 -2.08 -7.87
CA VAL A 465 10.18 -2.95 -7.29
C VAL A 465 10.31 -4.29 -8.00
N PHE A 466 9.20 -4.87 -8.47
CA PHE A 466 9.17 -6.27 -8.94
C PHE A 466 8.97 -6.45 -10.45
N THR A 467 8.47 -5.45 -11.18
CA THR A 467 8.31 -5.57 -12.64
C THR A 467 9.57 -5.15 -13.37
N GLN A 468 10.09 -6.01 -14.24
CA GLN A 468 11.33 -5.74 -14.97
C GLN A 468 11.07 -5.29 -16.42
N ASN A 469 9.96 -5.75 -17.01
CA ASN A 469 9.64 -5.52 -18.42
C ASN A 469 8.26 -4.87 -18.60
N ASP A 470 8.09 -4.12 -19.69
CA ASP A 470 6.84 -3.43 -20.04
C ASP A 470 5.66 -4.41 -20.23
N ASP A 471 5.91 -5.60 -20.78
CA ASP A 471 4.86 -6.62 -20.97
C ASP A 471 4.30 -7.16 -19.64
N GLU A 472 5.14 -7.28 -18.61
CA GLU A 472 4.70 -7.69 -17.26
C GLU A 472 3.87 -6.58 -16.59
N LEU A 473 4.31 -5.34 -16.77
CA LEU A 473 3.60 -4.16 -16.28
C LEU A 473 2.22 -4.04 -16.92
N GLU A 474 2.13 -4.24 -18.24
CA GLU A 474 0.86 -4.27 -18.97
C GLU A 474 -0.07 -5.39 -18.45
N ALA A 475 0.46 -6.59 -18.22
CA ALA A 475 -0.35 -7.71 -17.70
C ALA A 475 -0.88 -7.42 -16.28
N ILE A 476 -0.08 -6.78 -15.43
CA ILE A 476 -0.49 -6.37 -14.08
C ILE A 476 -1.52 -5.25 -14.15
N ASP A 477 -1.33 -4.24 -15.00
CA ASP A 477 -2.29 -3.15 -15.19
C ASP A 477 -3.63 -3.66 -15.74
N GLY A 478 -3.60 -4.62 -16.66
CA GLY A 478 -4.80 -5.33 -17.12
C GLY A 478 -5.55 -6.03 -15.99
N LEU A 479 -4.82 -6.72 -15.10
CA LEU A 479 -5.42 -7.36 -13.91
C LEU A 479 -6.02 -6.32 -12.94
N VAL A 480 -5.35 -5.19 -12.75
CA VAL A 480 -5.83 -4.09 -11.90
C VAL A 480 -7.14 -3.53 -12.46
N VAL A 481 -7.19 -3.27 -13.76
CA VAL A 481 -8.41 -2.83 -14.45
C VAL A 481 -9.53 -3.85 -14.28
N ASP A 482 -9.28 -5.15 -14.55
CA ASP A 482 -10.29 -6.22 -14.38
C ASP A 482 -10.86 -6.25 -12.95
N ARG A 483 -10.01 -6.12 -11.93
CA ARG A 483 -10.44 -6.11 -10.51
C ARG A 483 -11.22 -4.86 -10.12
N PHE A 484 -10.80 -3.68 -10.59
CA PHE A 484 -11.52 -2.44 -10.34
C PHE A 484 -12.90 -2.43 -11.03
N LEU A 485 -12.96 -2.89 -12.28
CA LEU A 485 -14.21 -3.07 -13.03
C LEU A 485 -15.11 -4.11 -12.34
N PHE A 486 -14.56 -5.21 -11.83
CA PHE A 486 -15.34 -6.22 -11.09
C PHE A 486 -16.04 -5.63 -9.87
N LYS A 487 -15.37 -4.71 -9.14
CA LYS A 487 -15.93 -3.98 -7.98
C LYS A 487 -16.78 -2.76 -8.34
N ASP A 488 -17.10 -2.57 -9.62
CA ASP A 488 -17.90 -1.45 -10.14
C ASP A 488 -17.28 -0.06 -9.85
N LEU A 489 -15.95 0.04 -9.74
CA LEU A 489 -15.19 1.28 -9.50
C LEU A 489 -14.81 2.02 -10.80
N PHE A 490 -15.81 2.33 -11.62
CA PHE A 490 -15.60 2.89 -12.97
C PHE A 490 -14.92 4.27 -12.98
N GLU A 491 -15.21 5.14 -12.00
CA GLU A 491 -14.59 6.47 -11.91
C GLU A 491 -13.07 6.40 -11.71
N TYR A 492 -12.61 5.49 -10.85
CA TYR A 492 -11.19 5.29 -10.60
C TYR A 492 -10.48 4.74 -11.84
N VAL A 493 -11.07 3.76 -12.53
CA VAL A 493 -10.53 3.24 -13.80
C VAL A 493 -10.36 4.37 -14.82
N ASN A 494 -11.36 5.25 -14.92
CA ASN A 494 -11.30 6.41 -15.80
C ASN A 494 -10.16 7.37 -15.43
N GLN A 495 -10.04 7.72 -14.16
CA GLN A 495 -8.98 8.64 -13.69
C GLN A 495 -7.58 8.06 -13.92
N LEU A 496 -7.40 6.76 -13.68
CA LEU A 496 -6.11 6.10 -13.86
C LEU A 496 -5.71 6.01 -15.34
N TYR A 497 -6.69 5.76 -16.23
CA TYR A 497 -6.48 5.71 -17.67
C TYR A 497 -6.17 7.10 -18.24
N ASP A 498 -7.02 8.11 -17.98
CA ASP A 498 -6.84 9.49 -18.47
C ASP A 498 -5.55 10.13 -17.91
N GLY A 499 -5.17 9.77 -16.68
CA GLY A 499 -3.95 10.25 -16.02
C GLY A 499 -2.66 9.58 -16.51
N GLY A 500 -2.72 8.64 -17.45
CA GLY A 500 -1.55 7.93 -17.98
C GLY A 500 -0.84 7.05 -16.96
N GLN A 501 -1.51 6.67 -15.88
CA GLN A 501 -0.94 5.86 -14.79
C GLN A 501 -1.00 4.36 -15.08
N LEU A 502 -1.76 3.96 -16.10
CA LEU A 502 -1.88 2.58 -16.57
C LEU A 502 -1.11 2.42 -17.88
N LYS A 503 -0.19 1.47 -17.94
CA LYS A 503 0.55 1.05 -19.13
C LYS A 503 -0.16 -0.11 -19.82
N ILE A 504 -1.42 0.10 -20.21
CA ILE A 504 -2.23 -0.89 -20.93
C ILE A 504 -2.44 -0.47 -22.39
N LYS A 505 -2.27 -1.40 -23.33
CA LYS A 505 -2.61 -1.14 -24.74
C LYS A 505 -4.11 -0.90 -24.88
N PRO A 506 -4.55 0.05 -25.73
CA PRO A 506 -5.98 0.33 -25.95
C PRO A 506 -6.81 -0.91 -26.24
N ASP A 507 -6.36 -1.78 -27.14
CA ASP A 507 -7.05 -3.02 -27.51
C ASP A 507 -7.33 -3.91 -26.29
N ASN A 508 -6.34 -4.10 -25.42
CA ASN A 508 -6.48 -4.91 -24.19
C ASN A 508 -7.46 -4.27 -23.21
N PHE A 509 -7.45 -2.94 -23.08
CA PHE A 509 -8.40 -2.21 -22.26
C PHE A 509 -9.84 -2.36 -22.77
N VAL A 510 -10.03 -2.27 -24.09
CA VAL A 510 -11.32 -2.47 -24.76
C VAL A 510 -11.85 -3.89 -24.51
N GLN A 511 -11.01 -4.91 -24.64
CA GLN A 511 -11.41 -6.31 -24.38
C GLN A 511 -11.87 -6.53 -22.93
N LEU A 512 -11.19 -5.92 -21.95
CA LEU A 512 -11.60 -5.98 -20.55
C LEU A 512 -12.96 -5.29 -20.31
N LEU A 513 -13.19 -4.14 -20.94
CA LEU A 513 -14.48 -3.45 -20.87
C LEU A 513 -15.60 -4.25 -21.54
N LEU A 514 -15.33 -4.90 -22.68
CA LEU A 514 -16.31 -5.75 -23.38
C LEU A 514 -16.68 -6.95 -22.53
N LYS A 515 -15.69 -7.61 -21.92
CA LYS A 515 -15.93 -8.71 -20.98
C LYS A 515 -16.80 -8.27 -19.81
N LYS A 516 -16.47 -7.15 -19.15
CA LYS A 516 -17.26 -6.60 -18.04
C LYS A 516 -18.68 -6.20 -18.48
N PHE A 517 -18.83 -5.62 -19.68
CA PHE A 517 -20.13 -5.26 -20.23
C PHE A 517 -21.02 -6.51 -20.34
N TRP A 518 -20.53 -7.57 -21.00
CA TRP A 518 -21.28 -8.80 -21.18
C TRP A 518 -21.56 -9.51 -19.87
N ASP A 519 -20.60 -9.57 -18.94
CA ASP A 519 -20.82 -10.11 -17.59
C ASP A 519 -21.95 -9.36 -16.87
N SER A 520 -21.99 -8.03 -17.03
CA SER A 520 -23.02 -7.19 -16.40
C SER A 520 -24.39 -7.38 -17.03
N VAL A 521 -24.48 -7.50 -18.37
CA VAL A 521 -25.74 -7.79 -19.08
C VAL A 521 -26.25 -9.19 -18.74
N ASN A 522 -25.37 -10.20 -18.71
CA ASN A 522 -25.71 -11.59 -18.42
C ASN A 522 -26.22 -11.77 -16.98
N GLN A 523 -25.74 -10.97 -16.04
CA GLN A 523 -26.15 -11.00 -14.63
C GLN A 523 -27.27 -10.00 -14.28
N ALA A 524 -27.73 -9.18 -15.23
CA ALA A 524 -28.78 -8.21 -14.97
C ALA A 524 -30.13 -8.91 -14.74
N THR A 525 -30.83 -8.50 -13.69
CA THR A 525 -32.14 -9.08 -13.29
C THR A 525 -33.33 -8.25 -13.78
N ASN A 526 -33.08 -7.07 -14.34
CA ASN A 526 -34.10 -6.13 -14.82
C ASN A 526 -33.54 -5.25 -15.95
N PHE A 527 -34.43 -4.46 -16.56
CA PHE A 527 -34.13 -3.56 -17.69
C PHE A 527 -33.89 -2.09 -17.28
N ASP A 528 -33.70 -1.76 -15.99
CA ASP A 528 -33.44 -0.39 -15.55
C ASP A 528 -31.94 -0.07 -15.55
N GLU A 529 -31.54 0.81 -16.46
CA GLU A 529 -30.14 1.26 -16.65
C GLU A 529 -29.60 2.12 -15.49
N ARG A 530 -30.46 2.53 -14.54
CA ARG A 530 -30.07 3.37 -13.41
C ARG A 530 -29.64 2.58 -12.18
N ILE A 531 -29.92 1.28 -12.14
CA ILE A 531 -29.68 0.44 -10.96
C ILE A 531 -29.08 -0.93 -11.34
N GLY A 532 -28.47 -1.58 -10.35
CA GLY A 532 -27.99 -2.96 -10.46
C GLY A 532 -26.92 -3.14 -11.55
N LYS A 533 -26.87 -4.34 -12.14
CA LYS A 533 -25.83 -4.69 -13.12
C LYS A 533 -26.03 -4.03 -14.49
N LEU A 534 -27.24 -3.62 -14.85
CA LEU A 534 -27.44 -2.89 -16.10
C LEU A 534 -26.88 -1.46 -16.02
N HIS A 535 -26.84 -0.87 -14.83
CA HIS A 535 -26.10 0.37 -14.59
C HIS A 535 -24.58 0.20 -14.81
N SER A 536 -24.00 -0.91 -14.35
CA SER A 536 -22.60 -1.25 -14.64
C SER A 536 -22.35 -1.35 -16.15
N ALA A 537 -23.24 -1.99 -16.91
CA ALA A 537 -23.15 -2.05 -18.37
C ALA A 537 -23.22 -0.66 -19.02
N THR A 538 -24.10 0.21 -18.52
CA THR A 538 -24.22 1.62 -18.95
C THR A 538 -22.94 2.42 -18.64
N SER A 539 -22.29 2.13 -17.52
CA SER A 539 -21.01 2.73 -17.15
C SER A 539 -19.89 2.30 -18.10
N CYS A 540 -19.85 1.03 -18.54
CA CYS A 540 -18.95 0.58 -19.61
C CYS A 540 -19.18 1.36 -20.92
N ILE A 541 -20.42 1.58 -21.34
CA ILE A 541 -20.75 2.38 -22.53
C ILE A 541 -20.24 3.82 -22.41
N THR A 542 -20.31 4.39 -21.20
CA THR A 542 -19.78 5.74 -20.93
C THR A 542 -18.26 5.79 -21.11
N LEU A 543 -17.53 4.76 -20.66
CA LEU A 543 -16.09 4.64 -20.90
C LEU A 543 -15.77 4.43 -22.39
N PHE A 544 -16.51 3.57 -23.09
CA PHE A 544 -16.34 3.40 -24.55
C PHE A 544 -16.56 4.70 -25.32
N ASN A 545 -17.53 5.53 -24.92
CA ASN A 545 -17.75 6.84 -25.53
C ASN A 545 -16.53 7.75 -25.40
N LYS A 546 -15.86 7.73 -24.25
CA LYS A 546 -14.64 8.52 -24.03
C LYS A 546 -13.47 8.00 -24.86
N LEU A 547 -13.24 6.68 -24.90
CA LEU A 547 -12.24 6.07 -25.77
C LEU A 547 -12.47 6.42 -27.24
N SER A 548 -13.74 6.47 -27.67
CA SER A 548 -14.09 6.90 -29.02
C SER A 548 -13.77 8.37 -29.30
N ALA A 549 -13.88 9.24 -28.29
CA ALA A 549 -13.55 10.66 -28.42
C ALA A 549 -12.04 10.88 -28.47
N ASN A 550 -11.26 10.07 -27.75
CA ASN A 550 -9.80 10.15 -27.69
C ASN A 550 -9.12 9.52 -28.93
N GLY A 551 -9.86 8.74 -29.73
CA GLY A 551 -9.35 8.12 -30.95
C GLY A 551 -8.73 6.72 -30.75
N ASP A 552 -8.82 6.18 -29.53
CA ASP A 552 -8.17 4.93 -29.11
C ASP A 552 -8.85 3.66 -29.63
N LEU A 553 -10.06 3.77 -30.21
CA LEU A 553 -10.81 2.63 -30.77
C LEU A 553 -10.53 2.42 -32.26
N THR A 554 -10.29 1.17 -32.64
CA THR A 554 -10.25 0.72 -34.04
C THR A 554 -11.63 0.80 -34.71
N SER A 555 -11.68 0.77 -36.05
CA SER A 555 -12.95 0.82 -36.80
C SER A 555 -13.90 -0.33 -36.43
N GLN A 556 -13.35 -1.53 -36.20
CA GLN A 556 -14.13 -2.71 -35.82
C GLN A 556 -14.71 -2.57 -34.41
N GLU A 557 -13.92 -2.08 -33.44
CA GLU A 557 -14.39 -1.87 -32.07
C GLU A 557 -15.42 -0.74 -31.99
N ARG A 558 -15.28 0.32 -32.80
CA ARG A 558 -16.31 1.38 -32.90
C ARG A 558 -17.64 0.83 -33.40
N GLU A 559 -17.60 -0.06 -34.38
CA GLU A 559 -18.81 -0.73 -34.88
C GLU A 559 -19.44 -1.59 -33.78
N GLU A 560 -18.64 -2.38 -33.04
CA GLU A 560 -19.11 -3.20 -31.94
C GLU A 560 -19.73 -2.36 -30.81
N VAL A 561 -19.03 -1.33 -30.34
CA VAL A 561 -19.52 -0.38 -29.34
C VAL A 561 -20.84 0.27 -29.78
N THR A 562 -20.97 0.60 -31.06
CA THR A 562 -22.23 1.16 -31.60
C THR A 562 -23.37 0.16 -31.51
N ARG A 563 -23.13 -1.11 -31.82
CA ARG A 563 -24.13 -2.18 -31.65
C ARG A 563 -24.54 -2.35 -30.20
N LEU A 564 -23.59 -2.34 -29.27
CA LEU A 564 -23.90 -2.44 -27.84
C LEU A 564 -24.76 -1.26 -27.36
N LYS A 565 -24.56 -0.04 -27.89
CA LYS A 565 -25.44 1.11 -27.59
C LYS A 565 -26.86 0.88 -28.08
N HIS A 566 -27.04 0.31 -29.28
CA HIS A 566 -28.37 -0.03 -29.77
C HIS A 566 -29.04 -1.09 -28.90
N LEU A 567 -28.31 -2.11 -28.45
CA LEU A 567 -28.81 -3.10 -27.50
C LEU A 567 -29.29 -2.47 -26.18
N MET A 568 -28.53 -1.54 -25.61
CA MET A 568 -28.95 -0.82 -24.40
C MET A 568 -30.24 -0.02 -24.63
N LYS A 569 -30.35 0.68 -25.77
CA LYS A 569 -31.60 1.39 -26.15
C LYS A 569 -32.80 0.44 -26.25
N VAL A 570 -32.61 -0.79 -26.74
CA VAL A 570 -33.67 -1.81 -26.72
C VAL A 570 -34.14 -2.04 -25.29
N PHE A 571 -33.24 -2.31 -24.35
CA PHE A 571 -33.58 -2.52 -22.94
C PHE A 571 -34.31 -1.31 -22.33
N ALA A 572 -33.81 -0.10 -22.54
CA ALA A 572 -34.46 1.12 -22.06
C ALA A 572 -35.89 1.29 -22.59
N ASN A 573 -36.13 0.97 -23.86
CA ASN A 573 -37.43 1.14 -24.50
C ASN A 573 -38.42 0.05 -24.07
N ILE A 574 -37.96 -1.18 -23.85
CA ILE A 574 -38.83 -2.30 -23.46
C ILE A 574 -39.19 -2.34 -21.98
N ARG A 575 -38.43 -1.65 -21.11
CA ARG A 575 -38.58 -1.74 -19.64
C ARG A 575 -40.00 -1.47 -19.10
N ASN A 576 -40.80 -0.68 -19.82
CA ASN A 576 -42.15 -0.30 -19.40
C ASN A 576 -43.24 -1.23 -19.96
N PHE A 577 -42.89 -2.19 -20.81
CA PHE A 577 -43.84 -3.18 -21.31
C PHE A 577 -43.89 -4.37 -20.37
N LYS A 578 -45.08 -4.92 -20.16
CA LYS A 578 -45.25 -6.20 -19.49
C LYS A 578 -44.68 -7.29 -20.40
N LEU A 579 -43.69 -8.00 -19.88
CA LEU A 579 -43.05 -9.13 -20.56
C LEU A 579 -43.00 -10.30 -19.58
N GLN A 580 -43.63 -11.40 -19.93
CA GLN A 580 -43.68 -12.61 -19.14
C GLN A 580 -43.48 -13.81 -20.05
N PHE A 581 -42.32 -14.47 -19.91
CA PHE A 581 -41.99 -15.64 -20.71
C PHE A 581 -42.23 -16.96 -19.96
N GLU A 582 -42.12 -16.94 -18.63
CA GLU A 582 -42.34 -18.07 -17.74
C GLU A 582 -43.23 -17.63 -16.56
N ARG A 583 -44.03 -18.56 -16.02
CA ARG A 583 -44.85 -18.27 -14.83
C ARG A 583 -43.92 -18.00 -13.64
N SER A 584 -44.11 -16.85 -12.99
CA SER A 584 -43.38 -16.42 -11.78
C SER A 584 -41.90 -16.01 -11.93
N LYS A 585 -41.36 -15.89 -13.15
CA LYS A 585 -40.00 -15.37 -13.39
C LYS A 585 -40.04 -14.04 -14.14
N ALA A 586 -39.35 -13.03 -13.59
CA ALA A 586 -39.17 -11.76 -14.28
C ALA A 586 -38.22 -11.92 -15.49
N PRO A 587 -38.51 -11.28 -16.62
CA PRO A 587 -37.66 -11.33 -17.81
C PRO A 587 -36.32 -10.63 -17.57
N THR A 588 -35.23 -11.24 -18.04
CA THR A 588 -33.89 -10.64 -17.96
C THR A 588 -33.39 -10.19 -19.33
N PRO A 589 -32.42 -9.26 -19.41
CA PRO A 589 -31.72 -8.91 -20.66
C PRO A 589 -31.19 -10.13 -21.42
N LEU A 590 -30.64 -11.11 -20.70
CA LEU A 590 -30.15 -12.35 -21.29
C LEU A 590 -31.28 -13.19 -21.93
N ASP A 591 -32.46 -13.24 -21.31
CA ASP A 591 -33.60 -13.95 -21.87
C ASP A 591 -34.04 -13.33 -23.21
N ILE A 592 -33.99 -12.00 -23.35
CA ILE A 592 -34.33 -11.31 -24.60
C ILE A 592 -33.38 -11.70 -25.72
N ILE A 593 -32.06 -11.62 -25.46
CA ILE A 593 -31.03 -11.94 -26.45
C ILE A 593 -31.13 -13.42 -26.87
N LYS A 594 -31.27 -14.33 -25.90
CA LYS A 594 -31.32 -15.78 -26.21
C LYS A 594 -32.57 -16.19 -26.97
N ARG A 595 -33.72 -15.57 -26.69
CA ARG A 595 -35.01 -15.96 -27.29
C ARG A 595 -35.26 -15.27 -28.63
N PHE A 596 -34.82 -14.02 -28.79
CA PHE A 596 -35.18 -13.17 -29.92
C PHE A 596 -33.97 -12.67 -30.74
N GLY A 597 -32.77 -13.14 -30.43
CA GLY A 597 -31.52 -12.70 -31.08
C GLY A 597 -31.18 -13.39 -32.40
N SER A 598 -32.13 -14.08 -33.04
CA SER A 598 -31.92 -14.78 -34.31
C SER A 598 -32.45 -13.96 -35.49
N LEU A 599 -31.66 -13.88 -36.57
CA LEU A 599 -32.09 -13.27 -37.82
C LEU A 599 -32.66 -14.35 -38.76
N PRO A 600 -33.92 -14.26 -39.19
CA PRO A 600 -34.46 -15.14 -40.21
C PRO A 600 -33.86 -14.79 -41.59
N ALA A 601 -33.50 -15.81 -42.38
CA ALA A 601 -33.16 -15.60 -43.79
C ALA A 601 -34.43 -15.25 -44.59
N HIS A 602 -34.36 -14.24 -45.46
CA HIS A 602 -35.49 -13.68 -46.21
C HIS A 602 -36.35 -14.70 -46.99
N GLU A 603 -35.79 -15.87 -47.35
CA GLU A 603 -36.47 -16.90 -48.15
C GLU A 603 -37.15 -17.99 -47.31
N GLU A 604 -36.92 -18.06 -45.99
CA GLU A 604 -37.46 -19.11 -45.11
C GLU A 604 -38.37 -18.54 -44.01
N LEU A 605 -39.31 -17.67 -44.40
CA LEU A 605 -40.41 -17.21 -43.54
C LEU A 605 -41.45 -18.32 -43.36
N ARG A 606 -41.04 -19.41 -42.70
CA ARG A 606 -41.95 -20.31 -42.00
C ARG A 606 -42.12 -19.78 -40.58
N THR A 607 -43.36 -19.76 -40.12
CA THR A 607 -43.92 -19.16 -38.90
C THR A 607 -43.12 -19.40 -37.60
N GLU A 608 -42.25 -20.40 -37.56
CA GLU A 608 -41.46 -20.80 -36.39
C GLU A 608 -40.19 -19.94 -36.18
N LEU A 609 -39.54 -19.48 -37.26
CA LEU A 609 -38.31 -18.68 -37.18
C LEU A 609 -38.60 -17.20 -36.85
N GLU A 610 -39.78 -16.70 -37.23
CA GLU A 610 -40.21 -15.34 -36.90
C GLU A 610 -40.45 -15.18 -35.37
N ALA A 611 -40.93 -16.24 -34.70
CA ALA A 611 -41.17 -16.24 -33.25
C ALA A 611 -39.88 -16.03 -32.42
N ILE A 612 -38.72 -16.42 -32.95
CA ILE A 612 -37.41 -16.26 -32.30
C ILE A 612 -36.59 -15.07 -32.83
N SER A 613 -37.24 -14.18 -33.57
CA SER A 613 -36.63 -12.97 -34.15
C SER A 613 -36.97 -11.71 -33.36
N PRO A 614 -36.34 -10.55 -33.66
CA PRO A 614 -36.77 -9.26 -33.12
C PRO A 614 -38.25 -8.95 -33.35
N MET A 615 -38.85 -9.45 -34.44
CA MET A 615 -40.28 -9.31 -34.68
C MET A 615 -41.11 -10.14 -33.69
N GLY A 616 -40.64 -11.32 -33.31
CA GLY A 616 -41.27 -12.15 -32.25
C GLY A 616 -41.32 -11.44 -30.89
N LEU A 617 -40.30 -10.64 -30.56
CA LEU A 617 -40.33 -9.79 -29.36
C LEU A 617 -41.46 -8.77 -29.42
N ILE A 618 -41.63 -8.09 -30.57
CA ILE A 618 -42.71 -7.12 -30.78
C ILE A 618 -44.08 -7.80 -30.66
N THR A 619 -44.28 -8.94 -31.30
CA THR A 619 -45.53 -9.70 -31.22
C THR A 619 -45.84 -10.08 -29.78
N THR A 620 -44.83 -10.52 -29.01
CA THR A 620 -44.98 -10.80 -27.57
C THR A 620 -45.39 -9.56 -26.77
N ILE A 621 -44.83 -8.39 -27.09
CA ILE A 621 -45.23 -7.12 -26.46
C ILE A 621 -46.68 -6.79 -26.78
N LEU A 622 -47.10 -6.91 -28.04
CA LEU A 622 -48.46 -6.63 -28.50
C LEU A 622 -49.49 -7.55 -27.83
N GLU A 623 -49.20 -8.85 -27.75
CA GLU A 623 -50.07 -9.85 -27.11
C GLU A 623 -50.27 -9.59 -25.60
N GLN A 624 -49.19 -9.22 -24.90
CA GLN A 624 -49.24 -9.03 -23.43
C GLN A 624 -49.67 -7.62 -23.01
N ASN A 625 -49.63 -6.66 -23.94
CA ASN A 625 -49.96 -5.25 -23.71
C ASN A 625 -50.95 -4.77 -24.77
N LEU A 626 -52.24 -5.03 -24.54
CA LEU A 626 -53.35 -4.82 -25.48
C LEU A 626 -53.34 -3.48 -26.24
N LYS A 627 -52.92 -2.37 -25.61
CA LYS A 627 -52.92 -1.01 -26.22
C LYS A 627 -51.57 -0.56 -26.79
N SER A 628 -50.55 -1.41 -26.76
CA SER A 628 -49.21 -1.04 -27.19
C SER A 628 -49.11 -0.74 -28.70
N TYR A 629 -50.06 -1.21 -29.51
CA TYR A 629 -50.18 -0.86 -30.94
C TYR A 629 -50.33 0.65 -31.19
N LEU A 630 -50.83 1.42 -30.22
CA LEU A 630 -50.91 2.89 -30.30
C LEU A 630 -49.53 3.56 -30.25
N ALA A 631 -48.52 2.88 -29.70
CA ALA A 631 -47.16 3.37 -29.56
C ALA A 631 -46.25 2.86 -30.70
N PHE A 632 -46.74 2.91 -31.94
CA PHE A 632 -46.06 2.38 -33.13
C PHE A 632 -44.61 2.86 -33.24
N GLU A 633 -44.34 4.16 -33.09
CA GLU A 633 -42.99 4.73 -33.18
C GLU A 633 -42.03 4.10 -32.16
N LYS A 634 -42.51 3.82 -30.95
CA LYS A 634 -41.69 3.23 -29.89
C LYS A 634 -41.39 1.76 -30.18
N LEU A 635 -42.37 1.00 -30.68
CA LEU A 635 -42.18 -0.39 -31.10
C LEU A 635 -41.24 -0.48 -32.31
N PHE A 636 -41.38 0.43 -33.28
CA PHE A 636 -40.49 0.51 -34.43
C PHE A 636 -39.05 0.82 -34.01
N LYS A 637 -38.87 1.73 -33.05
CA LYS A 637 -37.55 2.03 -32.49
C LYS A 637 -36.93 0.81 -31.79
N VAL A 638 -37.71 0.05 -31.00
CA VAL A 638 -37.25 -1.22 -30.40
C VAL A 638 -36.79 -2.19 -31.48
N LEU A 639 -37.61 -2.40 -32.51
CA LEU A 639 -37.30 -3.31 -33.62
C LEU A 639 -36.04 -2.88 -34.37
N SER A 640 -35.96 -1.61 -34.77
CA SER A 640 -34.83 -1.05 -35.51
C SER A 640 -33.52 -1.10 -34.70
N ASP A 641 -33.53 -0.68 -33.44
CA ASP A 641 -32.34 -0.75 -32.57
C ASP A 641 -31.91 -2.22 -32.38
N PHE A 642 -32.84 -3.17 -32.26
CA PHE A 642 -32.48 -4.58 -32.09
C PHE A 642 -31.89 -5.19 -33.37
N LEU A 643 -32.44 -4.86 -34.54
CA LEU A 643 -31.90 -5.28 -35.84
C LEU A 643 -30.51 -4.68 -36.12
N LEU A 644 -30.28 -3.41 -35.76
CA LEU A 644 -28.97 -2.77 -35.84
C LEU A 644 -27.94 -3.47 -34.94
N PHE A 645 -28.34 -3.92 -33.75
CA PHE A 645 -27.47 -4.73 -32.90
C PHE A 645 -27.11 -6.08 -33.54
N LEU A 646 -28.04 -6.71 -34.26
CA LEU A 646 -27.81 -7.99 -34.95
C LEU A 646 -27.06 -7.85 -36.30
N LYS A 647 -26.71 -6.63 -36.73
CA LYS A 647 -26.09 -6.32 -38.02
C LYS A 647 -26.95 -6.70 -39.24
N ASP A 648 -28.27 -6.55 -39.13
CA ASP A 648 -29.11 -6.70 -40.32
C ASP A 648 -28.90 -5.52 -41.27
N THR A 649 -28.47 -5.78 -42.50
CA THR A 649 -28.27 -4.75 -43.54
C THR A 649 -29.58 -4.19 -44.07
N ASN A 650 -30.72 -4.85 -43.78
CA ASN A 650 -32.03 -4.52 -44.32
C ASN A 650 -32.90 -3.71 -43.34
N VAL A 651 -32.32 -3.10 -42.29
CA VAL A 651 -33.06 -2.23 -41.33
C VAL A 651 -33.82 -1.10 -42.03
N THR A 652 -33.32 -0.61 -43.18
CA THR A 652 -33.93 0.44 -43.99
C THR A 652 -34.94 -0.07 -45.01
N SER A 653 -35.13 -1.39 -45.13
CA SER A 653 -36.12 -1.96 -46.03
C SER A 653 -37.54 -1.64 -45.52
N SER A 654 -38.43 -1.32 -46.46
CA SER A 654 -39.86 -1.10 -46.17
C SER A 654 -40.52 -2.32 -45.51
N TYR A 655 -39.90 -3.50 -45.64
CA TYR A 655 -40.38 -4.78 -45.11
C TYR A 655 -40.69 -4.75 -43.60
N TYR A 656 -39.71 -4.44 -42.75
CA TYR A 656 -39.91 -4.48 -41.28
C TYR A 656 -40.92 -3.43 -40.80
N PHE A 657 -40.94 -2.27 -41.46
CA PHE A 657 -41.92 -1.22 -41.18
C PHE A 657 -43.35 -1.69 -41.52
N GLN A 658 -43.54 -2.25 -42.71
CA GLN A 658 -44.83 -2.78 -43.17
C GLN A 658 -45.29 -3.96 -42.29
N ARG A 659 -44.37 -4.87 -41.93
CA ARG A 659 -44.67 -6.02 -41.07
C ARG A 659 -45.07 -5.60 -39.66
N LEU A 660 -44.40 -4.59 -39.09
CA LEU A 660 -44.79 -4.01 -37.81
C LEU A 660 -46.17 -3.34 -37.88
N MET A 661 -46.46 -2.60 -38.96
CA MET A 661 -47.79 -2.02 -39.16
C MET A 661 -48.86 -3.09 -39.24
N ALA A 662 -48.60 -4.18 -39.96
CA ALA A 662 -49.49 -5.33 -40.03
C ALA A 662 -49.76 -5.93 -38.64
N ALA A 663 -48.73 -6.20 -37.84
CA ALA A 663 -48.89 -6.70 -36.48
C ALA A 663 -49.66 -5.75 -35.55
N CYS A 664 -49.47 -4.42 -35.71
CA CYS A 664 -50.24 -3.43 -34.96
C CYS A 664 -51.72 -3.40 -35.37
N ILE A 665 -52.03 -3.60 -36.66
CA ILE A 665 -53.40 -3.75 -37.16
C ILE A 665 -54.05 -4.98 -36.53
N GLU A 666 -53.38 -6.13 -36.57
CA GLU A 666 -53.87 -7.39 -35.98
C GLU A 666 -54.14 -7.23 -34.48
N ALA A 667 -53.20 -6.64 -33.74
CA ALA A 667 -53.36 -6.35 -32.31
C ALA A 667 -54.53 -5.41 -32.02
N SER A 668 -54.76 -4.40 -32.88
CA SER A 668 -55.89 -3.47 -32.70
C SER A 668 -57.25 -4.14 -32.94
N LEU A 669 -57.33 -5.16 -33.79
CA LEU A 669 -58.54 -5.97 -33.96
C LEU A 669 -58.83 -6.81 -32.71
N ILE A 670 -57.79 -7.34 -32.06
CA ILE A 670 -57.91 -8.07 -30.79
C ILE A 670 -58.43 -7.15 -29.66
N ASP A 671 -57.96 -5.89 -29.60
CA ASP A 671 -58.43 -4.86 -28.67
C ASP A 671 -59.78 -4.22 -29.08
N ASN A 672 -60.49 -4.80 -30.06
CA ASN A 672 -61.79 -4.32 -30.55
C ASN A 672 -61.77 -2.89 -31.16
N ASN A 673 -60.62 -2.41 -31.63
CA ASN A 673 -60.44 -1.07 -32.18
C ASN A 673 -60.39 -1.07 -33.72
N PHE A 674 -61.55 -1.33 -34.34
CA PHE A 674 -61.66 -1.37 -35.80
C PHE A 674 -61.30 -0.06 -36.50
N SER A 675 -61.59 1.09 -35.88
CA SER A 675 -61.27 2.41 -36.45
C SER A 675 -59.77 2.60 -36.66
N TYR A 676 -58.95 2.13 -35.71
CA TYR A 676 -57.49 2.14 -35.86
C TYR A 676 -57.05 1.18 -36.96
N ALA A 677 -57.53 -0.06 -36.93
CA ALA A 677 -57.23 -1.08 -37.94
C ALA A 677 -57.51 -0.58 -39.35
N TYR A 678 -58.72 -0.05 -39.60
CA TYR A 678 -59.13 0.51 -40.89
C TYR A 678 -58.20 1.64 -41.36
N LYS A 679 -57.95 2.64 -40.50
CA LYS A 679 -57.09 3.79 -40.86
C LYS A 679 -55.67 3.34 -41.20
N LYS A 680 -55.08 2.45 -40.41
CA LYS A 680 -53.72 1.94 -40.63
C LYS A 680 -53.63 0.97 -41.79
N SER A 681 -54.66 0.19 -42.08
CA SER A 681 -54.72 -0.62 -43.30
C SER A 681 -54.75 0.25 -44.56
N LEU A 682 -55.49 1.37 -44.56
CA LEU A 682 -55.45 2.33 -45.67
C LEU A 682 -54.06 2.96 -45.84
N GLU A 683 -53.42 3.35 -44.73
CA GLU A 683 -52.07 3.89 -44.74
C GLU A 683 -51.07 2.87 -45.32
N LEU A 684 -51.13 1.62 -44.87
CA LEU A 684 -50.29 0.52 -45.36
C LEU A 684 -50.52 0.24 -46.86
N LEU A 685 -51.77 0.27 -47.34
CA LEU A 685 -52.11 0.12 -48.77
C LEU A 685 -51.69 1.32 -49.62
N SER A 686 -51.57 2.52 -49.03
CA SER A 686 -51.22 3.74 -49.75
C SER A 686 -49.72 3.92 -49.98
N GLN A 687 -48.88 3.28 -49.16
CA GLN A 687 -47.41 3.40 -49.20
C GLN A 687 -46.74 2.44 -50.21
N TYR A 688 -47.41 2.11 -51.32
CA TYR A 688 -47.09 0.91 -52.11
C TYR A 688 -46.24 1.12 -53.36
N GLU A 689 -45.12 0.36 -53.46
CA GLU A 689 -44.28 0.19 -54.66
C GLU A 689 -43.75 -1.26 -54.92
N ASP A 690 -43.96 -2.27 -54.05
CA ASP A 690 -43.22 -3.58 -54.09
C ASP A 690 -44.06 -4.86 -53.83
N ASP A 691 -43.63 -6.04 -54.29
CA ASP A 691 -44.30 -7.37 -54.20
C ASP A 691 -44.56 -7.96 -52.78
N ASN A 692 -44.24 -7.24 -51.70
CA ASN A 692 -44.25 -7.77 -50.32
C ASN A 692 -45.66 -7.89 -49.66
N LEU A 693 -46.71 -7.27 -50.22
CA LEU A 693 -48.07 -7.24 -49.62
C LEU A 693 -48.75 -8.59 -49.67
N ASN A 694 -48.37 -9.44 -50.63
CA ASN A 694 -48.91 -10.79 -50.77
C ASN A 694 -48.68 -11.60 -49.49
N ASN A 695 -47.57 -11.36 -48.79
CA ASN A 695 -47.22 -12.05 -47.55
C ASN A 695 -48.05 -11.57 -46.33
N MET A 696 -48.74 -10.43 -46.45
CA MET A 696 -49.54 -9.82 -45.38
C MET A 696 -51.05 -9.96 -45.61
N TRP A 697 -51.46 -10.81 -46.55
CA TRP A 697 -52.86 -11.00 -46.96
C TRP A 697 -53.80 -11.32 -45.79
N MET A 698 -53.32 -12.08 -44.80
CA MET A 698 -54.09 -12.44 -43.61
C MET A 698 -54.54 -11.22 -42.81
N THR A 699 -53.70 -10.20 -42.69
CA THR A 699 -54.04 -8.97 -41.96
C THR A 699 -55.23 -8.26 -42.61
N PHE A 700 -55.22 -8.08 -43.93
CA PHE A 700 -56.32 -7.42 -44.65
C PHE A 700 -57.60 -8.27 -44.66
N TYR A 701 -57.45 -9.59 -44.80
CA TYR A 701 -58.57 -10.51 -44.68
C TYR A 701 -59.21 -10.43 -43.28
N GLN A 702 -58.42 -10.40 -42.21
CA GLN A 702 -58.92 -10.27 -40.84
C GLN A 702 -59.64 -8.94 -40.61
N VAL A 703 -59.13 -7.83 -41.16
CA VAL A 703 -59.83 -6.53 -41.12
C VAL A 703 -61.18 -6.64 -41.86
N GLY A 704 -61.18 -7.20 -43.07
CA GLY A 704 -62.38 -7.40 -43.89
C GLY A 704 -63.36 -8.44 -43.35
N ASN A 705 -62.95 -9.27 -42.39
CA ASN A 705 -63.77 -10.27 -41.71
C ASN A 705 -63.96 -9.98 -40.22
N TYR A 706 -63.60 -8.77 -39.78
CA TYR A 706 -63.72 -8.38 -38.38
C TYR A 706 -65.18 -8.45 -37.90
N LYS A 707 -65.36 -8.90 -36.66
CA LYS A 707 -66.64 -8.90 -35.97
C LYS A 707 -66.47 -8.34 -34.57
N SER A 708 -67.28 -7.34 -34.24
CA SER A 708 -67.28 -6.78 -32.88
C SER A 708 -67.91 -7.78 -31.91
N PRO A 709 -67.34 -8.00 -30.71
CA PRO A 709 -67.97 -8.77 -29.63
C PRO A 709 -69.31 -8.21 -29.18
N ASP A 710 -69.53 -6.92 -29.39
CA ASP A 710 -70.77 -6.22 -29.03
C ASP A 710 -71.92 -6.49 -30.02
N TRP A 711 -71.65 -7.18 -31.14
CA TRP A 711 -72.68 -7.59 -32.08
C TRP A 711 -73.44 -8.81 -31.56
N ALA A 712 -74.71 -8.62 -31.18
CA ALA A 712 -75.59 -9.73 -30.86
C ALA A 712 -75.77 -10.66 -32.08
N VAL A 713 -75.81 -11.97 -31.83
CA VAL A 713 -75.81 -13.02 -32.88
C VAL A 713 -77.09 -12.98 -33.74
N ASP A 714 -78.19 -12.46 -33.20
CA ASP A 714 -79.53 -12.51 -33.81
C ASP A 714 -80.15 -11.13 -34.12
N GLU A 715 -79.39 -10.04 -34.01
CA GLU A 715 -79.93 -8.70 -34.29
C GLU A 715 -79.80 -8.30 -35.77
N THR A 716 -80.85 -7.64 -36.28
CA THR A 716 -80.87 -6.97 -37.58
C THR A 716 -79.69 -6.01 -37.69
N ILE A 717 -79.06 -5.96 -38.87
CA ILE A 717 -77.90 -5.09 -39.12
C ILE A 717 -78.29 -3.63 -38.80
N ASP A 718 -77.65 -3.04 -37.78
CA ASP A 718 -77.85 -1.65 -37.38
C ASP A 718 -76.97 -0.69 -38.18
N SER A 719 -77.18 0.63 -38.01
CA SER A 719 -76.44 1.64 -38.79
C SER A 719 -74.93 1.62 -38.51
N ASN A 720 -74.52 1.30 -37.27
CA ASN A 720 -73.11 1.21 -36.90
C ASN A 720 -72.41 0.00 -37.55
N ARG A 721 -73.09 -1.15 -37.63
CA ARG A 721 -72.58 -2.35 -38.29
C ARG A 721 -72.44 -2.17 -39.80
N VAL A 722 -73.35 -1.43 -40.45
CA VAL A 722 -73.21 -1.10 -41.89
C VAL A 722 -72.00 -0.21 -42.15
N GLU A 723 -71.73 0.78 -41.30
CA GLU A 723 -70.55 1.62 -41.45
C GLU A 723 -69.25 0.80 -41.41
N VAL A 724 -69.19 -0.19 -40.51
CA VAL A 724 -68.08 -1.16 -40.44
C VAL A 724 -68.02 -2.01 -41.72
N LEU A 725 -69.15 -2.56 -42.20
CA LEU A 725 -69.20 -3.35 -43.43
C LEU A 725 -68.74 -2.55 -44.67
N LEU A 726 -69.12 -1.28 -44.79
CA LEU A 726 -68.67 -0.40 -45.87
C LEU A 726 -67.15 -0.22 -45.84
N LYS A 727 -66.58 0.03 -44.66
CA LYS A 727 -65.14 0.12 -44.45
C LYS A 727 -64.42 -1.20 -44.74
N GLN A 728 -65.02 -2.35 -44.39
CA GLN A 728 -64.50 -3.67 -44.73
C GLN A 728 -64.46 -3.90 -46.24
N SER A 729 -65.54 -3.57 -46.95
CA SER A 729 -65.62 -3.66 -48.42
C SER A 729 -64.56 -2.78 -49.09
N GLU A 730 -64.31 -1.58 -48.56
CA GLU A 730 -63.28 -0.67 -49.06
C GLU A 730 -61.86 -1.25 -48.89
N ILE A 731 -61.52 -1.79 -47.73
CA ILE A 731 -60.20 -2.41 -47.49
C ILE A 731 -59.98 -3.61 -48.41
N LEU A 732 -60.96 -4.52 -48.49
CA LEU A 732 -60.88 -5.72 -49.31
C LEU A 732 -60.74 -5.37 -50.80
N SER A 733 -61.55 -4.43 -51.30
CA SER A 733 -61.47 -3.99 -52.70
C SER A 733 -60.14 -3.29 -53.03
N LYS A 734 -59.63 -2.46 -52.14
CA LYS A 734 -58.31 -1.82 -52.31
C LYS A 734 -57.17 -2.83 -52.26
N TYR A 735 -57.23 -3.84 -51.39
CA TYR A 735 -56.23 -4.89 -51.34
C TYR A 735 -56.24 -5.77 -52.59
N LEU A 736 -57.43 -6.18 -53.06
CA LEU A 736 -57.59 -6.95 -54.31
C LEU A 736 -57.04 -6.23 -55.55
N ARG A 737 -56.98 -4.90 -55.52
CA ARG A 737 -56.40 -4.09 -56.61
C ARG A 737 -54.86 -4.16 -56.65
N VAL A 738 -54.21 -4.43 -55.51
CA VAL A 738 -52.75 -4.32 -55.34
C VAL A 738 -52.08 -5.69 -55.27
N ILE A 739 -52.82 -6.75 -54.90
CA ILE A 739 -52.27 -8.11 -54.81
C ILE A 739 -51.81 -8.63 -56.19
N THR A 740 -50.58 -9.15 -56.28
CA THR A 740 -50.07 -9.84 -57.47
C THR A 740 -50.35 -11.34 -57.35
N ARG A 741 -50.62 -12.02 -58.48
CA ARG A 741 -50.81 -13.48 -58.46
C ARG A 741 -49.49 -14.14 -58.06
N ALA A 742 -49.43 -14.74 -56.88
CA ALA A 742 -48.24 -15.43 -56.43
C ALA A 742 -47.93 -16.63 -57.36
N ASP A 743 -46.68 -16.76 -57.79
CA ASP A 743 -46.22 -17.83 -58.70
C ASP A 743 -46.12 -19.22 -58.03
N VAL A 744 -46.53 -19.36 -56.76
CA VAL A 744 -46.41 -20.61 -55.99
C VAL A 744 -47.70 -20.98 -55.24
N SER A 745 -48.30 -22.11 -55.65
CA SER A 745 -49.25 -23.06 -55.04
C SER A 745 -50.36 -22.67 -54.03
N THR A 746 -50.49 -21.43 -53.55
CA THR A 746 -51.63 -21.00 -52.72
C THR A 746 -52.11 -19.61 -53.13
N ASP A 747 -53.04 -19.57 -54.09
CA ASP A 747 -53.74 -18.35 -54.48
C ASP A 747 -54.78 -17.97 -53.41
N ASN A 748 -54.41 -17.06 -52.51
CA ASN A 748 -55.27 -16.58 -51.43
C ASN A 748 -56.29 -15.52 -51.90
N SER A 749 -56.18 -15.04 -53.15
CA SER A 749 -57.07 -14.00 -53.69
C SER A 749 -58.53 -14.46 -53.72
N ARG A 750 -58.78 -15.75 -53.98
CA ARG A 750 -60.13 -16.34 -53.99
C ARG A 750 -60.86 -16.18 -52.66
N ILE A 751 -60.17 -16.44 -51.55
CA ILE A 751 -60.75 -16.34 -50.19
C ILE A 751 -61.15 -14.90 -49.90
N ILE A 752 -60.34 -13.94 -50.35
CA ILE A 752 -60.58 -12.51 -50.16
C ILE A 752 -61.77 -12.04 -51.01
N VAL A 753 -61.87 -12.50 -52.26
CA VAL A 753 -63.02 -12.20 -53.14
C VAL A 753 -64.32 -12.76 -52.55
N GLU A 754 -64.34 -14.01 -52.10
CA GLU A 754 -65.52 -14.64 -51.48
C GLU A 754 -66.00 -13.84 -50.24
N GLN A 755 -65.06 -13.36 -49.42
CA GLN A 755 -65.39 -12.51 -48.28
C GLN A 755 -65.90 -11.12 -48.71
N TRP A 756 -65.32 -10.51 -49.75
CA TRP A 756 -65.78 -9.24 -50.28
C TRP A 756 -67.22 -9.33 -50.83
N GLU A 757 -67.54 -10.38 -51.58
CA GLU A 757 -68.89 -10.65 -52.07
C GLU A 757 -69.89 -10.82 -50.91
N LYS A 758 -69.49 -11.56 -49.86
CA LYS A 758 -70.31 -11.75 -48.67
C LYS A 758 -70.58 -10.44 -47.93
N VAL A 759 -69.57 -9.58 -47.78
CA VAL A 759 -69.74 -8.25 -47.16
C VAL A 759 -70.70 -7.39 -47.99
N ASN A 760 -70.55 -7.36 -49.31
CA ASN A 760 -71.45 -6.61 -50.19
C ASN A 760 -72.88 -7.14 -50.19
N HIS A 761 -73.06 -8.46 -50.18
CA HIS A 761 -74.40 -9.05 -50.06
C HIS A 761 -75.11 -8.64 -48.76
N ASN A 762 -74.38 -8.53 -47.65
CA ASN A 762 -74.92 -8.04 -46.39
C ASN A 762 -75.28 -6.54 -46.44
N ILE A 763 -74.45 -5.74 -47.12
CA ILE A 763 -74.71 -4.30 -47.34
C ILE A 763 -75.98 -4.12 -48.20
N ASP A 764 -76.09 -4.86 -49.31
CA ASP A 764 -77.25 -4.82 -50.21
C ASP A 764 -78.51 -5.30 -49.50
N GLY A 765 -78.41 -6.39 -48.73
CA GLY A 765 -79.51 -6.91 -47.91
C GLY A 765 -80.02 -5.88 -46.90
N TRP A 766 -79.13 -5.09 -46.29
CA TRP A 766 -79.52 -3.99 -45.41
C TRP A 766 -80.24 -2.86 -46.17
N TYR A 767 -79.70 -2.41 -47.30
CA TYR A 767 -80.36 -1.37 -48.12
C TYR A 767 -81.77 -1.82 -48.57
N GLN A 768 -81.93 -3.07 -48.98
CA GLN A 768 -83.22 -3.65 -49.33
C GLN A 768 -84.18 -3.72 -48.13
N GLN A 769 -83.70 -4.03 -46.93
CA GLN A 769 -84.49 -4.02 -45.71
C GLN A 769 -84.93 -2.60 -45.33
N VAL A 770 -84.04 -1.61 -45.41
CA VAL A 770 -84.35 -0.19 -45.16
C VAL A 770 -85.36 0.34 -46.17
N GLU A 771 -85.23 0.00 -47.45
CA GLU A 771 -86.23 0.34 -48.48
C GLU A 771 -87.57 -0.35 -48.23
N SER A 772 -87.57 -1.62 -47.83
CA SER A 772 -88.78 -2.37 -47.49
C SER A 772 -89.48 -1.83 -46.25
N GLN A 773 -88.73 -1.39 -45.24
CA GLN A 773 -89.26 -0.70 -44.06
C GLN A 773 -89.84 0.67 -44.44
N LYS A 774 -89.15 1.48 -45.25
CA LYS A 774 -89.70 2.74 -45.78
C LYS A 774 -90.98 2.53 -46.60
N ALA A 775 -91.04 1.48 -47.42
CA ALA A 775 -92.22 1.11 -48.20
C ALA A 775 -93.38 0.63 -47.32
N ASN A 776 -93.11 -0.14 -46.25
CA ASN A 776 -94.13 -0.58 -45.30
C ASN A 776 -94.66 0.58 -44.44
N THR A 777 -93.79 1.47 -43.95
CA THR A 777 -94.19 2.68 -43.19
C THR A 777 -95.06 3.62 -44.04
N SER A 778 -94.79 3.68 -45.34
CA SER A 778 -95.59 4.43 -46.32
C SER A 778 -96.99 3.83 -46.52
N LYS A 779 -97.14 2.50 -46.42
CA LYS A 779 -98.45 1.79 -46.50
C LYS A 779 -99.27 1.90 -45.21
N THR A 780 -98.63 1.93 -44.03
CA THR A 780 -99.34 2.12 -42.75
C THR A 780 -99.79 3.56 -42.57
N SER A 781 -98.97 4.53 -43.01
CA SER A 781 -99.34 5.95 -43.01
C SER A 781 -100.51 6.25 -43.95
N THR A 782 -100.59 5.61 -45.14
CA THR A 782 -101.76 5.79 -46.03
C THR A 782 -103.05 5.23 -45.43
N ARG A 783 -102.99 4.12 -44.68
CA ARG A 783 -104.18 3.53 -44.04
C ARG A 783 -104.68 4.35 -42.86
N GLN A 784 -103.78 4.88 -42.01
CA GLN A 784 -104.14 5.81 -40.92
C GLN A 784 -104.59 7.18 -41.43
N ILE A 785 -104.00 7.71 -42.51
CA ILE A 785 -104.46 8.96 -43.14
C ILE A 785 -105.85 8.77 -43.74
N GLN A 786 -106.17 7.61 -44.31
CA GLN A 786 -107.48 7.33 -44.92
C GLN A 786 -108.60 7.12 -43.89
N GLU A 787 -108.30 6.49 -42.74
CA GLU A 787 -109.22 6.38 -41.59
C GLU A 787 -109.44 7.73 -40.88
N ASN A 788 -108.39 8.55 -40.74
CA ASN A 788 -108.52 9.90 -40.21
C ASN A 788 -109.25 10.84 -41.19
N PHE A 789 -109.04 10.74 -42.51
CA PHE A 789 -109.79 11.54 -43.49
C PHE A 789 -111.28 11.21 -43.52
N THR A 790 -111.66 9.95 -43.30
CA THR A 790 -113.09 9.56 -43.24
C THR A 790 -113.75 9.98 -41.93
N SER A 791 -113.00 10.01 -40.82
CA SER A 791 -113.42 10.61 -39.55
C SER A 791 -113.60 12.12 -39.67
N THR A 792 -112.61 12.85 -40.21
CA THR A 792 -112.64 14.31 -40.31
C THR A 792 -113.57 14.82 -41.41
N ALA A 793 -113.81 14.06 -42.49
CA ALA A 793 -114.81 14.42 -43.51
C ALA A 793 -116.25 14.31 -42.98
N ASN A 794 -116.53 13.36 -42.07
CA ASN A 794 -117.83 13.26 -41.40
C ASN A 794 -118.04 14.36 -40.34
N GLU A 795 -116.98 14.83 -39.68
CA GLU A 795 -117.05 15.98 -38.76
C GLU A 795 -117.17 17.33 -39.51
N ILE A 796 -116.51 17.50 -40.66
CA ILE A 796 -116.59 18.72 -41.48
C ILE A 796 -117.96 18.85 -42.19
N LEU A 797 -118.61 17.75 -42.57
CA LEU A 797 -119.97 17.76 -43.11
C LEU A 797 -121.05 18.01 -42.03
N GLY A 798 -120.75 17.74 -40.76
CA GLY A 798 -121.62 18.04 -39.62
C GLY A 798 -121.55 19.49 -39.13
N ASP A 799 -120.36 20.11 -39.17
CA ASP A 799 -120.13 21.46 -38.64
C ASP A 799 -120.15 22.60 -39.69
N ALA A 800 -120.26 22.29 -40.99
CA ALA A 800 -120.42 23.31 -42.04
C ALA A 800 -121.87 23.85 -42.20
N ALA A 801 -122.81 23.44 -41.33
CA ALA A 801 -124.19 23.91 -41.34
C ALA A 801 -124.44 25.17 -40.47
N ASN A 802 -123.47 25.67 -39.70
CA ASN A 802 -123.62 26.92 -38.94
C ASN A 802 -122.28 27.65 -38.76
N THR A 803 -122.26 28.93 -39.16
CA THR A 803 -121.25 29.99 -38.89
C THR A 803 -120.06 30.14 -39.85
N THR A 804 -120.25 30.95 -40.89
CA THR A 804 -119.31 31.32 -41.97
C THR A 804 -118.35 32.48 -41.66
N ALA A 805 -117.91 32.69 -40.41
CA ALA A 805 -117.06 33.86 -40.11
C ALA A 805 -115.84 33.62 -39.20
N GLN A 806 -115.54 32.39 -38.79
CA GLN A 806 -114.40 32.12 -37.88
C GLN A 806 -113.35 31.11 -38.39
N ALA A 807 -113.40 30.73 -39.68
CA ALA A 807 -112.39 29.86 -40.29
C ALA A 807 -111.11 30.62 -40.73
N SER A 808 -111.17 31.95 -40.92
CA SER A 808 -110.03 32.74 -41.40
C SER A 808 -108.95 32.96 -40.33
N GLU A 809 -109.34 33.13 -39.06
CA GLU A 809 -108.38 33.39 -37.97
C GLU A 809 -107.67 32.12 -37.47
N LYS A 810 -108.32 30.95 -37.58
CA LYS A 810 -107.69 29.66 -37.19
C LYS A 810 -106.80 29.05 -38.28
N LEU A 811 -106.99 29.40 -39.56
CA LEU A 811 -106.03 29.09 -40.63
C LEU A 811 -104.76 29.96 -40.53
N SER A 812 -104.87 31.22 -40.10
CA SER A 812 -103.72 32.11 -39.89
C SER A 812 -102.79 31.66 -38.74
N ASN A 813 -103.30 30.96 -37.72
CA ASN A 813 -102.50 30.42 -36.63
C ASN A 813 -101.87 29.05 -36.93
N LEU A 814 -102.28 28.36 -38.00
CA LEU A 814 -101.68 27.10 -38.44
C LEU A 814 -100.52 27.30 -39.44
N PHE A 815 -100.45 28.45 -40.12
CA PHE A 815 -99.34 28.80 -41.01
C PHE A 815 -98.19 29.60 -40.34
N VAL A 816 -98.35 30.03 -39.08
CA VAL A 816 -97.29 30.74 -38.30
C VAL A 816 -96.51 29.79 -37.36
N SER A 817 -96.88 28.51 -37.29
CA SER A 817 -96.13 27.49 -36.52
C SER A 817 -95.20 26.62 -37.38
N GLY A 818 -95.12 26.88 -38.69
CA GLY A 818 -94.14 26.29 -39.59
C GLY A 818 -93.23 27.37 -40.16
N LEU A 819 -91.91 27.26 -39.88
CA LEU A 819 -90.81 28.20 -40.18
C LEU A 819 -90.70 29.41 -39.23
N GLY A 820 -89.80 29.34 -38.24
CA GLY A 820 -89.47 30.55 -37.47
C GLY A 820 -88.40 30.51 -36.37
N TRP A 821 -87.86 29.36 -35.95
CA TRP A 821 -86.66 29.26 -35.10
C TRP A 821 -86.00 27.89 -35.43
N ALA A 822 -84.82 27.73 -36.03
CA ALA A 822 -83.68 28.61 -36.19
C ALA A 822 -82.99 28.33 -37.55
N ILE A 823 -82.96 29.36 -38.40
CA ILE A 823 -81.90 29.62 -39.38
C ILE A 823 -81.00 30.70 -38.77
N GLY A 824 -79.68 30.52 -38.85
CA GLY A 824 -78.75 31.65 -38.98
C GLY A 824 -77.61 31.72 -37.97
N ALA A 825 -76.42 31.23 -38.37
CA ALA A 825 -75.23 32.06 -38.63
C ALA A 825 -73.96 31.19 -38.73
N ASN A 826 -73.53 30.96 -39.98
CA ASN A 826 -72.14 30.78 -40.41
C ASN A 826 -71.35 32.08 -40.10
N PRO A 827 -70.03 32.21 -40.37
CA PRO A 827 -68.86 31.45 -39.93
C PRO A 827 -67.76 32.38 -39.34
N ASN A 828 -66.73 31.79 -38.73
CA ASN A 828 -65.32 32.13 -38.92
C ASN A 828 -64.48 30.89 -38.64
#